data_AF-A0AA90TSA1-F1
#
_entry.id   AF-A0AA90TSA1-F1
#
_cell.length_a   1.000
_cell.length_b   1.000
_cell.length_c   1.000
_cell.angle_alpha   90.00
_cell.angle_beta   90.00
_cell.angle_gamma   90.00
#
_symmetry.space_group_name_H-M   'P 1'
#
loop_
_entity.id
_entity.type
_entity.pdbx_description
1 polymer ?
#
loop_
_entity_poly.entity_id
_entity_poly.type
_entity_poly.pdbx_seq_one_letter_code
_entity_poly.pdbx_strand_id
1 'polypeptide(L)'
;MAAGAQTKEHLQPLETRFEFSGDATILGNKSTPQPALYLVEELATGAERVLKLWTKTGSQFDNDLRELWRHEIRQAQRVMAYDGAKGIIVDVLEFVEDEARFGVVLERSGLPLDAIVARAPRQHWLRNTGSPSPRTLLWQNISRVAAALGIIHSQGLVHGKISEHSIFTDGSDEPDFQVGGLEWSLWLGAESAERRGPDIERIDSSKRSEVYSFAADWRALGQVVARLLNVTFSAAGEVNAANGFNVILTVSERTLLKRLIAPSRIDVLDSAAIARAIDDIITDVARSASIRSGVFIVLFTPRSNLADSVYMLSEGTIAIDELKRQLDWVRADLDCGATLCVPRKFDPKTGRMQIITSTMIYRLRAFRDEGAATWAIAICDEALVRKELIGLDNADEHALVQPVEVVGTERFAKELRSRLGPDVLDWSSFAKSYEAEQLTEHTLIKTALLLVQVIEAIVKALEIYPIEVVETTRQKSRRYAVIRATRNSVRDRLALKIGLGDVTDSLRRAFEEERTGSETKWRISQSATLGEGRTRDIPVLFNRLVSKDGGRCYEFEIEDDLPEGRALFLRADSDAGTEQVIRRRMRNIANLDTRVDLIEMFADPWRMTRSSRENLDESDADFIDLDKPKQAALRGLWSTLPAYFVVGPPGVGKTRLATEVLRRRFSKDRSDRILLSAQGHDALDNLQVEVAKMLLEEGLEDVIVVRSMTPDRISTSDNEVHRTVEQLLTKLDASKMVQDAPPTLRQRVAELKSAVTIFDFEREAIRREDRIGIHAFSNLVLDAANIVISTANSPDIERLVEEREQFDWVIIEEAAKATGPELVGPLMLSGRRLLIGDHHQLPPFDSDRLIGILTDYSLVVHALTVAEQLVGDLFFESGLADLTALASAPVQLKLVSDVATRMLQPFRTFSEDDERRIQTRPNHRAISTMLTEQRRMDPAIASIVAAAFYPGRLSTETGRARRAETEPPPFRQLSPLPASPVVIVDFAHVSRTGKARPLEFKQPRWRNPSEVDSIIDVLRHIRADSRDGKKPTLAILSPYLAQVESIRAKISQVRKTSLAHLDEFAAVRDHSDFVGTVDSFQGSEADIVLISLVRNNPRAGRSALGFLQDPRRMNVLLSRAKYQMVIVCSRQFLAEAVRGVNPRDEKHDLSFITTILNTIEDLKSEKSKNGVPSVSVIAPTVLKKGR
;
A
#
# COMPACT_ATOMS: atom_id res chain seq x y z
N MET A 1 -48.55 -3.81 22.35
CA MET A 1 -48.46 -2.37 22.71
C MET A 1 -47.45 -2.21 23.83
N ALA A 2 -46.21 -1.92 23.46
CA ALA A 2 -45.17 -1.31 24.28
C ALA A 2 -44.14 -0.83 23.25
N ALA A 3 -44.45 0.30 22.60
CA ALA A 3 -43.51 0.95 21.70
C ALA A 3 -42.38 1.52 22.56
N GLY A 4 -41.15 1.09 22.29
CA GLY A 4 -39.96 1.62 22.92
C GLY A 4 -39.89 3.13 22.71
N ALA A 5 -39.79 3.87 23.80
CA ALA A 5 -39.47 5.29 23.76
C ALA A 5 -38.05 5.44 23.21
N GLN A 6 -37.92 5.81 21.94
CA GLN A 6 -36.69 6.42 21.44
C GLN A 6 -36.49 7.72 22.23
N THR A 7 -35.44 7.76 23.05
CA THR A 7 -34.91 8.99 23.63
C THR A 7 -34.64 9.96 22.49
N LYS A 8 -35.40 11.06 22.42
CA LYS A 8 -35.10 12.18 21.51
C LYS A 8 -33.77 12.78 21.94
N GLU A 9 -32.71 12.53 21.18
CA GLU A 9 -31.48 13.33 21.28
C GLU A 9 -31.85 14.79 20.99
N HIS A 10 -31.64 15.69 21.96
CA HIS A 10 -31.77 17.13 21.73
C HIS A 10 -30.58 17.58 20.88
N LEU A 11 -30.84 17.86 19.59
CA LEU A 11 -29.84 18.40 18.68
C LEU A 11 -29.51 19.84 19.08
N GLN A 12 -28.22 20.16 19.21
CA GLN A 12 -27.79 21.52 19.55
C GLN A 12 -27.96 22.48 18.35
N PRO A 13 -28.24 23.78 18.59
CA PRO A 13 -28.29 24.79 17.53
C PRO A 13 -26.95 24.90 16.79
N LEU A 14 -26.96 25.07 15.47
CA LEU A 14 -25.72 25.22 14.69
C LEU A 14 -24.90 26.45 15.09
N GLU A 15 -25.56 27.47 15.63
CA GLU A 15 -24.96 28.69 16.16
C GLU A 15 -24.04 28.46 17.37
N THR A 16 -24.10 27.29 18.05
CA THR A 16 -23.14 26.95 19.11
C THR A 16 -21.78 26.53 18.56
N ARG A 17 -21.70 26.23 17.26
CA ARG A 17 -20.50 25.73 16.59
C ARG A 17 -19.97 26.66 15.51
N PHE A 18 -20.85 27.40 14.84
CA PHE A 18 -20.49 28.27 13.72
C PHE A 18 -20.86 29.72 14.00
N GLU A 19 -19.93 30.63 13.74
CA GLU A 19 -20.19 32.07 13.69
C GLU A 19 -20.52 32.47 12.25
N PHE A 20 -21.71 33.04 12.03
CA PHE A 20 -22.17 33.43 10.71
C PHE A 20 -21.60 34.79 10.33
N SER A 21 -20.83 34.85 9.24
CA SER A 21 -20.13 36.07 8.81
C SER A 21 -21.04 37.12 8.13
N GLY A 22 -22.36 36.92 8.13
CA GLY A 22 -23.37 37.82 7.55
C GLY A 22 -24.66 37.12 7.11
N ASP A 23 -25.49 37.84 6.34
CA ASP A 23 -26.68 37.29 5.67
C ASP A 23 -26.30 36.21 4.63
N ALA A 24 -27.27 35.36 4.28
CA ALA A 24 -27.07 34.30 3.28
C ALA A 24 -26.52 34.88 1.96
N THR A 25 -25.38 34.36 1.53
CA THR A 25 -24.74 34.76 0.26
C THR A 25 -25.64 34.41 -0.93
N ILE A 26 -26.44 33.35 -0.80
CA ILE A 26 -27.54 32.95 -1.68
C ILE A 26 -28.75 32.58 -0.81
N LEU A 27 -29.91 33.18 -1.10
CA LEU A 27 -31.15 32.91 -0.38
C LEU A 27 -31.71 31.53 -0.77
N GLY A 28 -32.00 30.71 0.25
CA GLY A 28 -32.72 29.45 0.07
C GLY A 28 -34.20 29.68 -0.24
N ASN A 29 -34.84 28.70 -0.89
CA ASN A 29 -36.26 28.77 -1.21
C ASN A 29 -37.04 27.78 -0.34
N LYS A 30 -38.10 28.23 0.35
CA LYS A 30 -38.93 27.36 1.21
C LYS A 30 -39.85 26.41 0.44
N SER A 31 -40.05 26.64 -0.86
CA SER A 31 -40.96 25.87 -1.72
C SER A 31 -40.27 24.91 -2.68
N THR A 32 -38.93 24.98 -2.78
CA THR A 32 -38.09 24.05 -3.54
C THR A 32 -36.95 23.55 -2.64
N PRO A 33 -36.32 22.40 -2.90
CA PRO A 33 -35.20 21.90 -2.09
C PRO A 33 -33.88 22.70 -2.31
N GLN A 34 -33.98 23.99 -2.60
CA GLN A 34 -32.82 24.85 -2.85
C GLN A 34 -32.27 25.40 -1.53
N PRO A 35 -31.01 25.10 -1.19
CA PRO A 35 -30.42 25.52 0.08
C PRO A 35 -30.03 27.00 0.08
N ALA A 36 -30.00 27.56 1.29
CA ALA A 36 -29.30 28.80 1.55
C ALA A 36 -27.80 28.52 1.74
N LEU A 37 -26.94 29.40 1.21
CA LEU A 37 -25.49 29.30 1.40
C LEU A 37 -25.02 30.42 2.31
N TYR A 38 -24.27 30.05 3.35
CA TYR A 38 -23.69 30.96 4.33
C TYR A 38 -22.18 30.80 4.35
N LEU A 39 -21.47 31.92 4.46
CA LEU A 39 -20.07 31.90 4.88
C LEU A 39 -20.04 31.90 6.40
N VAL A 40 -19.31 30.96 7.00
CA VAL A 40 -19.24 30.82 8.45
C VAL A 40 -17.80 30.60 8.91
N GLU A 41 -17.51 30.94 10.16
CA GLU A 41 -16.28 30.58 10.85
C GLU A 41 -16.59 29.45 11.86
N GLU A 42 -15.80 28.38 11.82
CA GLU A 42 -15.94 27.27 12.77
C GLU A 42 -15.25 27.60 14.10
N LEU A 43 -16.03 27.78 15.17
CA LEU A 43 -15.55 28.30 16.46
C LEU A 43 -14.42 27.47 17.10
N ALA A 44 -14.40 26.15 16.85
CA ALA A 44 -13.39 25.25 17.41
C ALA A 44 -12.01 25.36 16.73
N THR A 45 -11.99 25.75 15.45
CA THR A 45 -10.77 25.74 14.62
C THR A 45 -10.37 27.13 14.13
N GLY A 46 -11.27 28.12 14.18
CA GLY A 46 -11.10 29.44 13.57
C GLY A 46 -11.07 29.41 12.04
N ALA A 47 -11.50 28.29 11.44
CA ALA A 47 -11.40 28.09 10.00
C ALA A 47 -12.69 28.52 9.29
N GLU A 48 -12.54 29.23 8.18
CA GLU A 48 -13.67 29.62 7.34
C GLU A 48 -14.23 28.43 6.55
N ARG A 49 -15.56 28.37 6.45
CA ARG A 49 -16.34 27.29 5.83
C ARG A 49 -17.49 27.86 5.02
N VAL A 50 -18.01 27.05 4.11
CA VAL A 50 -19.28 27.32 3.43
C VAL A 50 -20.33 26.36 3.97
N LEU A 51 -21.44 26.89 4.46
CA LEU A 51 -22.52 26.11 5.06
C LEU A 51 -23.76 26.19 4.18
N LYS A 52 -24.17 25.03 3.65
CA LYS A 52 -25.34 24.87 2.78
C LYS A 52 -26.50 24.37 3.64
N LEU A 53 -27.56 25.16 3.81
CA LEU A 53 -28.64 24.90 4.77
C LEU A 53 -30.00 24.70 4.09
N TRP A 54 -30.73 23.66 4.49
CA TRP A 54 -32.11 23.37 4.14
C TRP A 54 -32.99 23.45 5.39
N THR A 55 -34.25 23.84 5.21
CA THR A 55 -35.23 23.84 6.32
C THR A 55 -35.91 22.48 6.41
N LYS A 56 -36.02 21.92 7.62
CA LYS A 56 -36.71 20.64 7.87
C LYS A 56 -38.18 20.74 7.51
N THR A 57 -38.72 19.68 6.90
CA THR A 57 -40.13 19.62 6.50
C THR A 57 -41.04 19.09 7.61
N GLY A 58 -40.46 18.37 8.58
CA GLY A 58 -41.20 17.67 9.65
C GLY A 58 -41.87 16.37 9.19
N SER A 59 -41.53 15.86 8.00
CA SER A 59 -42.12 14.66 7.40
C SER A 59 -41.11 13.50 7.29
N GLN A 60 -41.55 12.31 6.85
CA GLN A 60 -40.67 11.15 6.65
C GLN A 60 -39.53 11.42 5.65
N PHE A 61 -39.73 12.36 4.73
CA PHE A 61 -38.71 12.87 3.81
C PHE A 61 -37.41 13.30 4.52
N ASP A 62 -37.53 13.87 5.73
CA ASP A 62 -36.38 14.33 6.51
C ASP A 62 -35.50 13.16 6.99
N ASN A 63 -36.11 11.99 7.27
CA ASN A 63 -35.39 10.77 7.63
C ASN A 63 -34.75 10.12 6.40
N ASP A 64 -35.48 10.05 5.29
CA ASP A 64 -34.99 9.48 4.03
C ASP A 64 -33.79 10.28 3.49
N LEU A 65 -33.85 11.61 3.59
CA LEU A 65 -32.73 12.50 3.23
C LEU A 65 -31.50 12.28 4.14
N ARG A 66 -31.73 12.04 5.44
CA ARG A 66 -30.65 11.74 6.40
C ARG A 66 -29.94 10.43 6.04
N GLU A 67 -30.67 9.38 5.69
CA GLU A 67 -30.09 8.11 5.26
C GLU A 67 -29.34 8.24 3.93
N LEU A 68 -29.93 8.95 2.96
CA LEU A 68 -29.32 9.18 1.66
C LEU A 68 -27.99 9.95 1.80
N TRP A 69 -27.95 11.01 2.60
CA TRP A 69 -26.71 11.76 2.82
C TRP A 69 -25.64 11.03 3.62
N ARG A 70 -26.02 10.15 4.56
CA ARG A 70 -25.06 9.25 5.22
C ARG A 70 -24.41 8.29 4.22
N HIS A 71 -25.15 7.87 3.20
CA HIS A 71 -24.59 7.11 2.08
C HIS A 71 -23.69 7.99 1.18
N GLU A 72 -24.13 9.20 0.83
CA GLU A 72 -23.38 10.13 -0.02
C GLU A 72 -22.08 10.66 0.61
N ILE A 73 -21.98 10.78 1.94
CA ILE A 73 -20.72 11.22 2.57
C ILE A 73 -19.58 10.23 2.33
N ARG A 74 -19.89 8.93 2.32
CA ARG A 74 -18.92 7.88 2.01
C ARG A 74 -18.43 8.02 0.58
N GLN A 75 -19.35 8.33 -0.33
CA GLN A 75 -19.05 8.56 -1.75
C GLN A 75 -18.19 9.81 -1.95
N ALA A 76 -18.52 10.91 -1.27
CA ALA A 76 -17.74 12.14 -1.31
C ALA A 76 -16.32 11.91 -0.75
N GLN A 77 -16.19 11.28 0.41
CA GLN A 77 -14.88 10.95 0.98
C GLN A 77 -14.05 10.03 0.07
N ARG A 78 -14.72 9.11 -0.63
CA ARG A 78 -14.11 8.21 -1.62
C ARG A 78 -13.59 8.98 -2.84
N VAL A 79 -14.40 9.89 -3.41
CA VAL A 79 -13.99 10.76 -4.53
C VAL A 79 -12.84 11.67 -4.11
N MET A 80 -12.88 12.23 -2.90
CA MET A 80 -11.85 13.14 -2.39
C MET A 80 -10.52 12.46 -2.04
N ALA A 81 -10.46 11.12 -2.03
CA ALA A 81 -9.20 10.37 -1.88
C ALA A 81 -8.38 10.27 -3.18
N TYR A 82 -8.94 10.65 -4.32
CA TYR A 82 -8.27 10.59 -5.62
C TYR A 82 -7.31 11.77 -5.85
N ASP A 83 -6.28 11.51 -6.65
CA ASP A 83 -5.27 12.52 -7.01
C ASP A 83 -5.90 13.72 -7.72
N GLY A 84 -5.44 14.91 -7.37
CA GLY A 84 -5.95 16.16 -7.91
C GLY A 84 -7.37 16.53 -7.48
N ALA A 85 -8.14 15.65 -6.82
CA ALA A 85 -9.52 15.90 -6.45
C ALA A 85 -9.67 17.15 -5.56
N LYS A 86 -8.82 17.31 -4.54
CA LYS A 86 -8.81 18.50 -3.67
C LYS A 86 -8.64 19.82 -4.42
N GLY A 87 -7.96 19.78 -5.56
CA GLY A 87 -7.73 20.97 -6.37
C GLY A 87 -8.93 21.38 -7.21
N ILE A 88 -9.82 20.43 -7.56
CA ILE A 88 -10.84 20.60 -8.61
C ILE A 88 -12.26 20.18 -8.17
N ILE A 89 -12.43 19.66 -6.95
CA ILE A 89 -13.69 19.25 -6.35
C ILE A 89 -13.79 19.89 -4.96
N VAL A 90 -14.95 20.46 -4.63
CA VAL A 90 -15.22 21.04 -3.31
C VAL A 90 -15.43 19.92 -2.30
N ASP A 91 -14.61 19.88 -1.25
CA ASP A 91 -14.71 18.83 -0.22
C ASP A 91 -15.99 18.97 0.62
N VAL A 92 -16.73 17.86 0.73
CA VAL A 92 -17.89 17.74 1.63
C VAL A 92 -17.38 17.22 2.96
N LEU A 93 -17.21 18.15 3.91
CA LEU A 93 -16.57 17.84 5.18
C LEU A 93 -17.50 17.05 6.11
N GLU A 94 -18.79 17.40 6.14
CA GLU A 94 -19.80 16.74 6.97
C GLU A 94 -21.24 17.18 6.67
N PHE A 95 -22.18 16.39 7.18
CA PHE A 95 -23.58 16.77 7.34
C PHE A 95 -23.85 17.18 8.79
N VAL A 96 -24.53 18.30 8.97
CA VAL A 96 -24.95 18.84 10.28
C VAL A 96 -26.46 18.98 10.34
N GLU A 97 -27.05 18.93 11.53
CA GLU A 97 -28.46 19.22 11.72
C GLU A 97 -28.72 19.86 13.08
N ASP A 98 -29.72 20.72 13.14
CA ASP A 98 -30.33 21.21 14.38
C ASP A 98 -31.84 20.87 14.38
N GLU A 99 -32.61 21.38 15.34
CA GLU A 99 -34.05 21.09 15.42
C GLU A 99 -34.86 21.56 14.19
N ALA A 100 -34.38 22.58 13.46
CA ALA A 100 -35.13 23.23 12.38
C ALA A 100 -34.51 23.06 10.98
N ARG A 101 -33.23 22.70 10.88
CA ARG A 101 -32.44 22.74 9.65
C ARG A 101 -31.55 21.52 9.50
N PHE A 102 -31.28 21.23 8.23
CA PHE A 102 -30.23 20.34 7.77
C PHE A 102 -29.13 21.15 7.12
N GLY A 103 -27.88 20.70 7.21
CA GLY A 103 -26.75 21.39 6.66
C GLY A 103 -25.68 20.49 6.08
N VAL A 104 -24.97 21.00 5.08
CA VAL A 104 -23.69 20.47 4.60
C VAL A 104 -22.62 21.51 4.87
N VAL A 105 -21.52 21.08 5.48
CA VAL A 105 -20.33 21.91 5.66
C VAL A 105 -19.35 21.57 4.55
N LEU A 106 -18.99 22.57 3.78
CA LEU A 106 -18.05 22.49 2.66
C LEU A 106 -16.75 23.20 3.02
N GLU A 107 -15.63 22.71 2.47
CA GLU A 107 -14.39 23.46 2.48
C GLU A 107 -14.54 24.76 1.67
N ARG A 108 -13.78 25.80 2.04
CA ARG A 108 -13.88 27.09 1.37
C ARG A 108 -13.19 27.00 0.00
N SER A 109 -14.00 27.15 -1.05
CA SER A 109 -13.58 27.04 -2.46
C SER A 109 -14.11 28.19 -3.33
N GLY A 110 -14.40 29.34 -2.73
CA GLY A 110 -15.06 30.48 -3.40
C GLY A 110 -16.59 30.38 -3.39
N LEU A 111 -17.25 31.00 -4.37
CA LEU A 111 -18.72 31.04 -4.51
C LEU A 111 -19.18 30.39 -5.82
N PRO A 112 -20.46 29.98 -5.91
CA PRO A 112 -21.04 29.51 -7.17
C PRO A 112 -20.80 30.49 -8.33
N LEU A 113 -20.48 29.95 -9.50
CA LEU A 113 -20.07 30.70 -10.69
C LEU A 113 -21.17 31.67 -11.15
N ASP A 114 -22.44 31.30 -11.05
CA ASP A 114 -23.57 32.18 -11.35
C ASP A 114 -23.60 33.43 -10.45
N ALA A 115 -23.31 33.27 -9.16
CA ALA A 115 -23.24 34.38 -8.21
C ALA A 115 -22.05 35.33 -8.50
N ILE A 116 -20.89 34.79 -8.87
CA ILE A 116 -19.72 35.60 -9.27
C ILE A 116 -20.01 36.32 -10.60
N VAL A 117 -20.50 35.61 -11.61
CA VAL A 117 -20.83 36.19 -12.93
C VAL A 117 -21.87 37.29 -12.79
N ALA A 118 -22.86 37.17 -11.89
CA ALA A 118 -23.85 38.21 -11.64
C ALA A 118 -23.26 39.49 -11.03
N ARG A 119 -22.28 39.35 -10.13
CA ARG A 119 -21.61 40.46 -9.42
C ARG A 119 -20.40 41.05 -10.16
N ALA A 120 -19.82 40.33 -11.10
CA ALA A 120 -18.59 40.71 -11.78
C ALA A 120 -18.71 42.02 -12.58
N PRO A 121 -17.71 42.92 -12.53
CA PRO A 121 -17.71 44.14 -13.34
C PRO A 121 -17.65 43.79 -14.83
N ARG A 122 -18.12 44.69 -15.71
CA ARG A 122 -18.15 44.45 -17.18
C ARG A 122 -16.78 44.13 -17.79
N GLN A 123 -15.69 44.57 -17.17
CA GLN A 123 -14.32 44.36 -17.64
C GLN A 123 -13.73 43.01 -17.19
N HIS A 124 -14.42 42.28 -16.30
CA HIS A 124 -13.95 41.00 -15.78
C HIS A 124 -13.87 39.94 -16.89
N TRP A 125 -12.85 39.07 -16.85
CA TRP A 125 -12.59 38.08 -17.91
C TRP A 125 -13.78 37.12 -18.13
N LEU A 126 -14.47 36.73 -17.05
CA LEU A 126 -15.72 35.93 -17.10
C LEU A 126 -16.85 36.56 -17.94
N ARG A 127 -16.86 37.89 -18.11
CA ARG A 127 -17.83 38.61 -18.96
C ARG A 127 -17.27 39.00 -20.32
N ASN A 128 -15.97 38.76 -20.56
CA ASN A 128 -15.25 39.14 -21.78
C ASN A 128 -14.49 37.95 -22.40
N THR A 129 -15.17 36.82 -22.59
CA THR A 129 -14.63 35.57 -23.14
C THR A 129 -14.37 35.62 -24.66
N GLY A 130 -14.63 36.77 -25.31
CA GLY A 130 -14.41 36.98 -26.74
C GLY A 130 -12.93 37.18 -27.11
N SER A 131 -12.10 37.65 -26.18
CA SER A 131 -10.67 37.89 -26.41
C SER A 131 -9.83 36.62 -26.15
N PRO A 132 -8.68 36.41 -26.86
CA PRO A 132 -7.92 35.16 -26.77
C PRO A 132 -7.45 34.79 -25.36
N SER A 133 -6.92 35.72 -24.58
CA SER A 133 -6.42 35.44 -23.21
C SER A 133 -7.53 35.02 -22.23
N PRO A 134 -8.64 35.77 -22.05
CA PRO A 134 -9.79 35.32 -21.27
C PRO A 134 -10.39 33.99 -21.76
N ARG A 135 -10.33 33.73 -23.06
CA ARG A 135 -10.84 32.50 -23.67
C ARG A 135 -9.95 31.29 -23.37
N THR A 136 -8.63 31.47 -23.36
CA THR A 136 -7.68 30.46 -22.90
C THR A 136 -7.90 30.14 -21.42
N LEU A 137 -8.06 31.16 -20.57
CA LEU A 137 -8.32 30.98 -19.13
C LEU A 137 -9.66 30.26 -18.88
N LEU A 138 -10.71 30.57 -19.66
CA LEU A 138 -11.97 29.83 -19.62
C LEU A 138 -11.75 28.35 -19.93
N TRP A 139 -11.06 28.01 -21.03
CA TRP A 139 -10.85 26.61 -21.41
C TRP A 139 -9.95 25.85 -20.42
N GLN A 140 -8.97 26.50 -19.80
CA GLN A 140 -8.19 25.93 -18.69
C GLN A 140 -9.10 25.60 -17.50
N ASN A 141 -10.04 26.47 -17.16
CA ASN A 141 -11.04 26.23 -16.12
C ASN A 141 -12.04 25.11 -16.49
N ILE A 142 -12.45 25.02 -17.75
CA ILE A 142 -13.29 23.90 -18.23
C ILE A 142 -12.52 22.57 -18.21
N SER A 143 -11.21 22.59 -18.45
CA SER A 143 -10.35 21.40 -18.30
C SER A 143 -10.38 20.87 -16.86
N ARG A 144 -10.34 21.76 -15.86
CA ARG A 144 -10.47 21.39 -14.44
C ARG A 144 -11.82 20.73 -14.13
N VAL A 145 -12.91 21.27 -14.66
CA VAL A 145 -14.26 20.68 -14.50
C VAL A 145 -14.38 19.32 -15.20
N ALA A 146 -13.78 19.17 -16.38
CA ALA A 146 -13.75 17.89 -17.10
C ALA A 146 -12.92 16.84 -16.35
N ALA A 147 -11.79 17.24 -15.74
CA ALA A 147 -10.99 16.38 -14.89
C ALA A 147 -11.78 15.93 -13.65
N ALA A 148 -12.49 16.86 -12.98
CA ALA A 148 -13.35 16.55 -11.84
C ALA A 148 -14.45 15.53 -12.21
N LEU A 149 -15.15 15.73 -13.33
CA LEU A 149 -16.12 14.77 -13.86
C LEU A 149 -15.49 13.42 -14.17
N GLY A 150 -14.27 13.41 -14.70
CA GLY A 150 -13.50 12.18 -14.92
C GLY A 150 -13.27 11.38 -13.65
N ILE A 151 -12.89 12.05 -12.55
CA ILE A 151 -12.73 11.43 -11.24
C ILE A 151 -14.07 10.84 -10.78
N ILE A 152 -15.15 11.64 -10.82
CA ILE A 152 -16.49 11.21 -10.40
C ILE A 152 -16.98 10.01 -11.22
N HIS A 153 -16.90 10.07 -12.55
CA HIS A 153 -17.33 8.99 -13.45
C HIS A 153 -16.49 7.73 -13.29
N SER A 154 -15.19 7.87 -12.99
CA SER A 154 -14.31 6.71 -12.73
C SER A 154 -14.74 5.88 -11.51
N GLN A 155 -15.56 6.45 -10.62
CA GLN A 155 -16.15 5.79 -9.45
C GLN A 155 -17.54 5.20 -9.74
N GLY A 156 -17.99 5.23 -10.99
CA GLY A 156 -19.35 4.89 -11.37
C GLY A 156 -20.39 5.90 -10.88
N LEU A 157 -19.97 7.10 -10.45
CA LEU A 157 -20.89 8.14 -9.99
C LEU A 157 -21.27 9.07 -11.15
N VAL A 158 -22.54 9.45 -11.20
CA VAL A 158 -23.06 10.53 -12.05
C VAL A 158 -23.26 11.73 -11.14
N HIS A 159 -22.70 12.88 -11.49
CA HIS A 159 -22.90 14.11 -10.74
C HIS A 159 -24.37 14.56 -10.83
N GLY A 160 -25.00 14.39 -11.99
CA GLY A 160 -26.44 14.51 -12.20
C GLY A 160 -26.95 15.93 -12.37
N LYS A 161 -26.25 16.94 -11.83
CA LYS A 161 -26.65 18.37 -11.91
C LYS A 161 -25.51 19.35 -12.15
N ILE A 162 -24.63 19.08 -13.11
CA ILE A 162 -23.58 20.05 -13.49
C ILE A 162 -24.23 21.34 -14.00
N SER A 163 -23.89 22.46 -13.38
CA SER A 163 -24.42 23.79 -13.72
C SER A 163 -23.50 24.90 -13.22
N GLU A 164 -23.78 26.15 -13.62
CA GLU A 164 -23.09 27.33 -13.07
C GLU A 164 -23.25 27.44 -11.54
N HIS A 165 -24.30 26.84 -10.96
CA HIS A 165 -24.51 26.82 -9.52
C HIS A 165 -23.68 25.73 -8.80
N SER A 166 -23.26 24.68 -9.51
CA SER A 166 -22.44 23.59 -8.96
C SER A 166 -20.95 23.79 -9.19
N ILE A 167 -20.55 24.84 -9.92
CA ILE A 167 -19.14 25.20 -10.15
C ILE A 167 -18.80 26.37 -9.25
N PHE A 168 -17.75 26.23 -8.44
CA PHE A 168 -17.26 27.24 -7.50
C PHE A 168 -15.98 27.89 -8.03
N THR A 169 -15.80 29.19 -7.79
CA THR A 169 -14.66 30.00 -8.21
C THR A 169 -14.54 31.25 -7.32
N ASP A 170 -13.32 31.78 -7.18
CA ASP A 170 -13.08 33.12 -6.61
C ASP A 170 -13.06 34.21 -7.69
N GLY A 171 -13.14 33.81 -8.97
CA GLY A 171 -13.06 34.71 -10.11
C GLY A 171 -11.63 35.18 -10.40
N SER A 172 -10.61 34.43 -9.97
CA SER A 172 -9.21 34.85 -10.09
C SER A 172 -8.74 34.93 -11.55
N ASP A 173 -7.58 35.56 -11.79
CA ASP A 173 -6.93 35.60 -13.10
C ASP A 173 -6.13 34.31 -13.41
N GLU A 174 -6.20 33.31 -12.52
CA GLU A 174 -5.63 31.96 -12.68
C GLU A 174 -6.74 30.88 -12.69
N PRO A 175 -6.49 29.67 -13.23
CA PRO A 175 -7.50 28.60 -13.26
C PRO A 175 -7.87 28.09 -11.86
N ASP A 176 -9.09 28.37 -11.40
CA ASP A 176 -9.56 28.10 -10.03
C ASP A 176 -10.88 27.32 -9.95
N PHE A 177 -11.52 26.95 -11.07
CA PHE A 177 -12.82 26.27 -11.04
C PHE A 177 -12.76 24.96 -10.24
N GLN A 178 -13.76 24.76 -9.39
CA GLN A 178 -13.99 23.52 -8.63
C GLN A 178 -15.43 23.05 -8.77
N VAL A 179 -15.64 21.74 -8.84
CA VAL A 179 -16.97 21.12 -8.90
C VAL A 179 -17.44 20.82 -7.48
N GLY A 180 -18.50 21.50 -7.03
CA GLY A 180 -19.26 21.14 -5.83
C GLY A 180 -20.54 20.40 -6.21
N GLY A 181 -21.38 20.05 -5.23
CA GLY A 181 -22.64 19.34 -5.51
C GLY A 181 -22.54 17.81 -5.44
N LEU A 182 -21.43 17.27 -4.94
CA LEU A 182 -21.25 15.83 -4.71
C LEU A 182 -22.33 15.22 -3.81
N GLU A 183 -22.97 16.02 -2.95
CA GLU A 183 -24.07 15.56 -2.10
C GLU A 183 -25.35 15.14 -2.88
N TRP A 184 -25.36 15.34 -4.20
CA TRP A 184 -26.43 14.92 -5.12
C TRP A 184 -25.98 13.85 -6.12
N SER A 185 -24.78 13.28 -5.94
CA SER A 185 -24.26 12.28 -6.86
C SER A 185 -25.08 10.98 -6.81
N LEU A 186 -25.11 10.24 -7.91
CA LEU A 186 -25.85 8.98 -8.02
C LEU A 186 -24.92 7.88 -8.52
N TRP A 187 -24.88 6.75 -7.82
CA TRP A 187 -24.10 5.60 -8.26
C TRP A 187 -24.82 4.80 -9.35
N LEU A 188 -24.17 4.66 -10.50
CA LEU A 188 -24.55 3.74 -11.58
C LEU A 188 -23.75 2.45 -11.42
N GLY A 189 -24.28 1.50 -10.67
CA GLY A 189 -23.79 0.13 -10.69
C GLY A 189 -23.99 -0.48 -12.08
N ALA A 190 -22.99 -1.22 -12.56
CA ALA A 190 -23.06 -1.97 -13.81
C ALA A 190 -24.33 -2.85 -13.85
N GLU A 191 -25.04 -2.79 -14.98
CA GLU A 191 -26.26 -3.50 -15.34
C GLU A 191 -26.76 -4.59 -14.36
N SER A 192 -27.58 -4.18 -13.40
CA SER A 192 -28.70 -5.01 -12.95
C SER A 192 -29.95 -4.45 -13.61
N ALA A 193 -30.31 -5.05 -14.74
CA ALA A 193 -31.64 -4.94 -15.28
C ALA A 193 -32.62 -5.61 -14.30
N GLU A 194 -33.01 -4.94 -13.23
CA GLU A 194 -34.25 -5.25 -12.53
C GLU A 194 -34.72 -4.07 -11.67
N ARG A 195 -35.88 -3.54 -12.08
CA ARG A 195 -36.64 -2.53 -11.34
C ARG A 195 -36.97 -3.07 -9.95
N ARG A 196 -36.54 -2.39 -8.90
CA ARG A 196 -37.27 -2.20 -7.63
C ARG A 196 -36.49 -1.26 -6.70
N GLY A 197 -36.83 0.02 -6.75
CA GLY A 197 -36.72 0.91 -5.59
C GLY A 197 -37.99 0.80 -4.72
N PRO A 198 -37.99 1.40 -3.51
CA PRO A 198 -39.13 1.36 -2.59
C PRO A 198 -40.37 1.98 -3.25
N ASP A 199 -41.55 1.43 -2.97
CA ASP A 199 -42.83 1.91 -3.49
C ASP A 199 -43.09 3.36 -3.01
N ILE A 200 -42.66 4.33 -3.80
CA ILE A 200 -43.13 5.71 -3.73
C ILE A 200 -44.44 5.74 -4.52
N GLU A 201 -45.56 5.87 -3.82
CA GLU A 201 -46.89 5.96 -4.40
C GLU A 201 -46.94 6.99 -5.56
N ARG A 202 -47.33 6.49 -6.74
CA ARG A 202 -47.93 7.22 -7.88
C ARG A 202 -47.45 8.67 -8.07
N ILE A 203 -46.27 8.83 -8.64
CA ILE A 203 -45.91 10.09 -9.31
C ILE A 203 -46.61 10.14 -10.67
N ASP A 204 -47.42 11.18 -10.85
CA ASP A 204 -48.14 11.56 -12.04
C ASP A 204 -47.26 11.49 -13.31
N SER A 205 -47.67 10.67 -14.29
CA SER A 205 -46.96 10.40 -15.54
C SER A 205 -46.87 11.60 -16.50
N SER A 206 -47.32 12.79 -16.06
CA SER A 206 -47.28 14.06 -16.81
C SER A 206 -45.91 14.76 -16.75
N LYS A 207 -45.00 14.36 -15.86
CA LYS A 207 -43.62 14.86 -15.79
C LYS A 207 -42.66 13.81 -16.32
N ARG A 208 -42.01 14.08 -17.47
CA ARG A 208 -40.89 13.25 -17.96
C ARG A 208 -39.88 13.07 -16.82
N SER A 209 -39.57 11.83 -16.46
CA SER A 209 -38.48 11.51 -15.53
C SER A 209 -37.17 12.09 -16.09
N GLU A 210 -36.47 12.92 -15.32
CA GLU A 210 -35.11 13.36 -15.66
C GLU A 210 -34.21 12.12 -15.82
N VAL A 211 -33.47 12.04 -16.93
CA VAL A 211 -32.58 10.89 -17.22
C VAL A 211 -31.17 11.23 -16.74
N TYR A 212 -30.69 10.51 -15.73
CA TYR A 212 -29.34 10.63 -15.17
C TYR A 212 -28.39 9.64 -15.85
N SER A 213 -27.26 10.13 -16.39
CA SER A 213 -26.24 9.30 -17.06
C SER A 213 -24.91 10.06 -17.18
N PHE A 214 -23.79 9.36 -17.39
CA PHE A 214 -22.49 10.01 -17.68
C PHE A 214 -22.59 10.97 -18.87
N ALA A 215 -23.31 10.57 -19.92
CA ALA A 215 -23.54 11.41 -21.08
C ALA A 215 -24.39 12.66 -20.77
N ALA A 216 -25.27 12.60 -19.75
CA ALA A 216 -26.03 13.76 -19.31
C ALA A 216 -25.14 14.79 -18.59
N ASP A 217 -24.16 14.36 -17.79
CA ASP A 217 -23.19 15.26 -17.17
C ASP A 217 -22.33 15.99 -18.21
N TRP A 218 -21.84 15.26 -19.23
CA TRP A 218 -21.10 15.87 -20.33
C TRP A 218 -21.94 16.85 -21.14
N ARG A 219 -23.22 16.52 -21.39
CA ARG A 219 -24.17 17.45 -22.01
C ARG A 219 -24.39 18.70 -21.16
N ALA A 220 -24.54 18.54 -19.85
CA ALA A 220 -24.72 19.64 -18.93
C ALA A 220 -23.48 20.55 -18.89
N LEU A 221 -22.26 19.98 -18.90
CA LEU A 221 -21.03 20.75 -19.07
C LEU A 221 -21.04 21.54 -20.39
N GLY A 222 -21.41 20.90 -21.50
CA GLY A 222 -21.53 21.58 -22.80
C GLY A 222 -22.50 22.77 -22.76
N GLN A 223 -23.62 22.65 -22.04
CA GLN A 223 -24.57 23.75 -21.84
C GLN A 223 -24.03 24.88 -20.98
N VAL A 224 -23.20 24.59 -19.96
CA VAL A 224 -22.49 25.61 -19.18
C VAL A 224 -21.50 26.37 -20.07
N VAL A 225 -20.65 25.65 -20.81
CA VAL A 225 -19.65 26.26 -21.71
C VAL A 225 -20.31 27.18 -22.73
N ALA A 226 -21.44 26.74 -23.29
CA ALA A 226 -22.17 27.52 -24.28
C ALA A 226 -22.73 28.85 -23.74
N ARG A 227 -23.24 28.85 -22.51
CA ARG A 227 -23.70 30.07 -21.85
C ARG A 227 -22.55 31.03 -21.59
N LEU A 228 -21.41 30.53 -21.11
CA LEU A 228 -20.20 31.33 -20.89
C LEU A 228 -19.60 31.90 -22.18
N LEU A 229 -19.80 31.21 -23.32
CA LEU A 229 -19.40 31.67 -24.65
C LEU A 229 -20.48 32.49 -25.38
N ASN A 230 -21.66 32.70 -24.78
CA ASN A 230 -22.81 33.35 -25.41
C ASN A 230 -23.22 32.73 -26.75
N VAL A 231 -23.32 31.39 -26.82
CA VAL A 231 -23.78 30.65 -27.99
C VAL A 231 -25.01 29.78 -27.68
N THR A 232 -25.79 29.49 -28.71
CA THR A 232 -27.03 28.69 -28.68
C THR A 232 -26.90 27.51 -29.64
N PHE A 233 -27.77 26.50 -29.50
CA PHE A 233 -27.76 25.33 -30.38
C PHE A 233 -29.11 25.05 -31.02
N SER A 234 -29.07 24.53 -32.25
CA SER A 234 -30.23 23.90 -32.88
C SER A 234 -30.46 22.49 -32.30
N ALA A 235 -31.65 21.92 -32.55
CA ALA A 235 -31.95 20.53 -32.19
C ALA A 235 -31.01 19.51 -32.88
N ALA A 236 -30.33 19.90 -33.96
CA ALA A 236 -29.34 19.09 -34.66
C ALA A 236 -27.90 19.30 -34.15
N GLY A 237 -27.70 20.13 -33.11
CA GLY A 237 -26.39 20.40 -32.52
C GLY A 237 -25.55 21.44 -33.26
N GLU A 238 -26.15 22.24 -34.15
CA GLU A 238 -25.44 23.35 -34.81
C GLU A 238 -25.31 24.53 -33.86
N VAL A 239 -24.10 25.11 -33.78
CA VAL A 239 -23.78 26.20 -32.86
C VAL A 239 -24.01 27.55 -33.52
N ASN A 240 -24.89 28.37 -32.95
CA ASN A 240 -25.25 29.72 -33.42
C ASN A 240 -24.96 30.76 -32.35
N ALA A 241 -24.59 31.98 -32.73
CA ALA A 241 -24.36 33.04 -31.76
C ALA A 241 -25.68 33.52 -31.09
N ALA A 242 -25.63 33.80 -29.79
CA ALA A 242 -26.79 34.32 -29.06
C ALA A 242 -26.96 35.83 -29.28
N ASN A 243 -28.20 36.30 -29.47
CA ASN A 243 -28.61 37.71 -29.32
C ASN A 243 -27.75 38.77 -30.06
N GLY A 244 -27.31 38.51 -31.30
CA GLY A 244 -26.69 39.54 -32.16
C GLY A 244 -25.21 39.84 -31.89
N PHE A 245 -24.52 39.07 -31.05
CA PHE A 245 -23.07 39.13 -30.90
C PHE A 245 -22.38 38.26 -31.96
N ASN A 246 -21.38 38.76 -32.69
CA ASN A 246 -20.57 37.94 -33.59
C ASN A 246 -19.48 37.20 -32.78
N VAL A 247 -19.82 36.07 -32.18
CA VAL A 247 -18.83 35.18 -31.54
C VAL A 247 -18.26 34.22 -32.59
N ILE A 248 -16.99 34.38 -32.93
CA ILE A 248 -16.28 33.46 -33.83
C ILE A 248 -15.74 32.30 -32.99
N LEU A 249 -16.23 31.09 -33.23
CA LEU A 249 -15.73 29.84 -32.65
C LEU A 249 -14.74 29.15 -33.62
N THR A 250 -13.65 28.60 -33.09
CA THR A 250 -12.74 27.74 -33.85
C THR A 250 -13.44 26.43 -34.27
N VAL A 251 -12.83 25.70 -35.20
CA VAL A 251 -13.35 24.38 -35.62
C VAL A 251 -13.34 23.39 -34.46
N SER A 252 -12.27 23.41 -33.66
CA SER A 252 -12.08 22.55 -32.49
C SER A 252 -13.12 22.84 -31.40
N GLU A 253 -13.43 24.12 -31.13
CA GLU A 253 -14.49 24.51 -30.18
C GLU A 253 -15.89 24.05 -30.62
N ARG A 254 -16.23 24.25 -31.90
CA ARG A 254 -17.51 23.77 -32.46
C ARG A 254 -17.62 22.25 -32.40
N THR A 255 -16.53 21.55 -32.67
CA THR A 255 -16.49 20.08 -32.66
C THR A 255 -16.71 19.55 -31.25
N LEU A 256 -16.00 20.08 -30.24
CA LEU A 256 -16.18 19.65 -28.87
C LEU A 256 -17.58 19.99 -28.32
N LEU A 257 -18.09 21.19 -28.56
CA LEU A 257 -19.44 21.57 -28.11
C LEU A 257 -20.52 20.67 -28.73
N LYS A 258 -20.41 20.35 -30.02
CA LYS A 258 -21.32 19.40 -30.69
C LYS A 258 -21.22 18.01 -30.06
N ARG A 259 -20.00 17.53 -29.80
CA ARG A 259 -19.72 16.24 -29.16
C ARG A 259 -20.33 16.14 -27.76
N LEU A 260 -20.23 17.19 -26.94
CA LEU A 260 -20.78 17.22 -25.58
C LEU A 260 -22.32 17.24 -25.59
N ILE A 261 -22.94 18.06 -26.46
CA ILE A 261 -24.39 18.34 -26.38
C ILE A 261 -25.22 17.33 -27.18
N ALA A 262 -24.75 16.97 -28.37
CA ALA A 262 -25.42 16.05 -29.30
C ALA A 262 -24.45 14.98 -29.79
N PRO A 263 -23.95 14.09 -28.89
CA PRO A 263 -23.00 13.05 -29.26
C PRO A 263 -23.59 12.09 -30.30
N SER A 264 -22.81 11.77 -31.31
CA SER A 264 -23.08 10.69 -32.25
C SER A 264 -22.71 9.33 -31.63
N ARG A 265 -23.15 8.21 -32.24
CA ARG A 265 -22.81 6.86 -31.76
C ARG A 265 -21.31 6.52 -31.78
N ILE A 266 -20.50 7.31 -32.50
CA ILE A 266 -19.06 7.08 -32.67
C ILE A 266 -18.26 7.95 -31.69
N ASP A 267 -18.90 8.95 -31.07
CA ASP A 267 -18.22 9.87 -30.16
C ASP A 267 -17.93 9.19 -28.81
N VAL A 268 -16.65 9.12 -28.47
CA VAL A 268 -16.21 8.68 -27.14
C VAL A 268 -16.46 9.83 -26.15
N LEU A 269 -17.09 9.58 -25.01
CA LEU A 269 -17.33 10.60 -23.98
C LEU A 269 -16.62 10.20 -22.68
N ASP A 270 -15.29 10.16 -22.73
CA ASP A 270 -14.43 9.97 -21.56
C ASP A 270 -13.61 11.23 -21.28
N SER A 271 -13.15 11.35 -20.03
CA SER A 271 -12.40 12.52 -19.58
C SER A 271 -11.10 12.72 -20.35
N ALA A 272 -10.39 11.65 -20.70
CA ALA A 272 -9.11 11.72 -21.41
C ALA A 272 -9.26 12.24 -22.85
N ALA A 273 -10.35 11.88 -23.54
CA ALA A 273 -10.64 12.37 -24.88
C ALA A 273 -11.15 13.81 -24.86
N ILE A 274 -11.91 14.20 -23.82
CA ILE A 274 -12.40 15.56 -23.64
C ILE A 274 -11.25 16.50 -23.23
N ALA A 275 -10.38 16.08 -22.31
CA ALA A 275 -9.19 16.84 -21.91
C ALA A 275 -8.28 17.11 -23.11
N ARG A 276 -7.95 16.08 -23.91
CA ARG A 276 -7.19 16.25 -25.15
C ARG A 276 -7.85 17.24 -26.13
N ALA A 277 -9.17 17.16 -26.30
CA ALA A 277 -9.89 18.09 -27.16
C ALA A 277 -9.86 19.53 -26.61
N ILE A 278 -9.86 19.72 -25.28
CA ILE A 278 -9.70 21.03 -24.64
C ILE A 278 -8.26 21.54 -24.82
N ASP A 279 -7.25 20.69 -24.69
CA ASP A 279 -5.84 21.07 -24.93
C ASP A 279 -5.60 21.49 -26.39
N ASP A 280 -6.22 20.79 -27.34
CA ASP A 280 -6.23 21.17 -28.75
C ASP A 280 -6.90 22.55 -28.95
N ILE A 281 -8.02 22.80 -28.25
CA ILE A 281 -8.69 24.11 -28.29
C ILE A 281 -7.81 25.20 -27.67
N ILE A 282 -7.18 24.98 -26.52
CA ILE A 282 -6.26 25.93 -25.88
C ILE A 282 -5.14 26.26 -26.86
N THR A 283 -4.57 25.23 -27.50
CA THR A 283 -3.53 25.37 -28.52
C THR A 283 -4.04 26.14 -29.74
N ASP A 284 -5.25 25.88 -30.22
CA ASP A 284 -5.82 26.55 -31.39
C ASP A 284 -6.28 27.99 -31.11
N VAL A 285 -6.77 28.28 -29.91
CA VAL A 285 -7.09 29.65 -29.45
C VAL A 285 -5.79 30.45 -29.30
N ALA A 286 -4.74 29.84 -28.74
CA ALA A 286 -3.41 30.43 -28.71
C ALA A 286 -2.81 30.59 -30.11
N ARG A 287 -3.02 29.62 -31.01
CA ARG A 287 -2.50 29.63 -32.39
C ARG A 287 -3.25 30.63 -33.27
N SER A 288 -4.55 30.81 -33.08
CA SER A 288 -5.33 31.84 -33.78
C SER A 288 -4.96 33.25 -33.32
N ALA A 289 -4.46 33.40 -32.09
CA ALA A 289 -3.75 34.61 -31.66
C ALA A 289 -2.35 34.72 -32.30
N SER A 290 -1.60 33.61 -32.39
CA SER A 290 -0.21 33.59 -32.89
C SER A 290 -0.08 33.66 -34.41
N ILE A 291 -1.10 33.27 -35.19
CA ILE A 291 -1.04 33.26 -36.66
C ILE A 291 -1.06 34.69 -37.23
N ARG A 292 -1.43 35.72 -36.45
CA ARG A 292 -1.31 37.13 -36.86
C ARG A 292 -1.14 38.10 -35.70
N SER A 293 -0.04 38.03 -34.95
CA SER A 293 0.70 39.19 -34.40
C SER A 293 1.65 38.75 -33.29
N GLY A 294 2.94 38.96 -33.51
CA GLY A 294 3.96 38.79 -32.49
C GLY A 294 5.33 39.11 -33.07
N VAL A 295 6.21 39.70 -32.26
CA VAL A 295 7.52 40.20 -32.70
C VAL A 295 8.59 39.66 -31.78
N PHE A 296 9.64 39.07 -32.35
CA PHE A 296 10.84 38.74 -31.59
C PHE A 296 11.78 39.95 -31.51
N ILE A 297 12.46 40.14 -30.38
CA ILE A 297 13.40 41.26 -30.21
C ILE A 297 14.83 40.71 -30.10
N VAL A 298 15.76 41.23 -30.91
CA VAL A 298 17.20 40.96 -30.82
C VAL A 298 17.96 42.26 -30.56
N LEU A 299 18.66 42.31 -29.44
CA LEU A 299 19.57 43.36 -29.06
C LEU A 299 21.00 43.04 -29.53
N PHE A 300 21.56 43.90 -30.37
CA PHE A 300 22.97 43.85 -30.75
C PHE A 300 23.79 44.74 -29.82
N THR A 301 24.87 44.18 -29.28
CA THR A 301 25.77 44.90 -28.39
C THR A 301 27.04 45.32 -29.13
N PRO A 302 27.75 46.39 -28.70
CA PRO A 302 29.00 46.81 -29.32
C PRO A 302 30.11 45.74 -29.32
N ARG A 303 29.95 44.65 -28.55
CA ARG A 303 30.91 43.54 -28.45
C ARG A 303 30.65 42.40 -29.43
N SER A 304 29.61 42.49 -30.27
CA SER A 304 29.15 41.35 -31.08
C SER A 304 29.90 41.13 -32.39
N ASN A 305 31.06 41.78 -32.61
CA ASN A 305 31.81 41.75 -33.88
C ASN A 305 30.94 42.07 -35.14
N LEU A 306 29.80 42.74 -34.93
CA LEU A 306 28.84 43.03 -36.00
C LEU A 306 29.44 44.00 -37.02
N ALA A 307 30.09 45.07 -36.54
CA ALA A 307 30.65 46.11 -37.39
C ALA A 307 31.73 45.56 -38.34
N ASP A 308 32.62 44.70 -37.86
CA ASP A 308 33.66 44.06 -38.68
C ASP A 308 33.06 43.08 -39.70
N SER A 309 32.06 42.30 -39.29
CA SER A 309 31.41 41.30 -40.15
C SER A 309 30.59 41.95 -41.26
N VAL A 310 29.83 43.01 -40.95
CA VAL A 310 29.08 43.79 -41.95
C VAL A 310 30.03 44.60 -42.84
N TYR A 311 31.10 45.18 -42.31
CA TYR A 311 32.12 45.87 -43.11
C TYR A 311 32.75 44.93 -44.15
N MET A 312 33.08 43.69 -43.77
CA MET A 312 33.60 42.69 -44.70
C MET A 312 32.57 42.27 -45.76
N LEU A 313 31.33 41.97 -45.36
CA LEU A 313 30.29 41.52 -46.29
C LEU A 313 29.75 42.62 -47.22
N SER A 314 29.86 43.88 -46.80
CA SER A 314 29.51 45.04 -47.62
C SER A 314 30.68 45.55 -48.46
N GLU A 315 31.81 44.85 -48.48
CA GLU A 315 33.06 45.25 -49.17
C GLU A 315 33.52 46.68 -48.80
N GLY A 316 33.28 47.08 -47.55
CA GLY A 316 33.62 48.41 -47.03
C GLY A 316 32.65 49.54 -47.36
N THR A 317 31.49 49.25 -47.97
CA THR A 317 30.46 50.28 -48.25
C THR A 317 29.69 50.74 -47.01
N ILE A 318 29.62 49.93 -45.96
CA ILE A 318 29.08 50.31 -44.64
C ILE A 318 30.25 50.42 -43.66
N ALA A 319 30.53 51.63 -43.17
CA ALA A 319 31.65 51.86 -42.25
C ALA A 319 31.39 51.30 -40.84
N ILE A 320 32.47 51.03 -40.10
CA ILE A 320 32.45 50.40 -38.77
C ILE A 320 31.73 51.27 -37.72
N ASP A 321 31.66 52.59 -37.92
CA ASP A 321 30.98 53.56 -37.06
C ASP A 321 29.50 53.82 -37.44
N GLU A 322 29.03 53.27 -38.57
CA GLU A 322 27.65 53.46 -39.05
C GLU A 322 26.66 52.43 -38.46
N LEU A 323 26.51 52.38 -37.13
CA LEU A 323 25.68 51.39 -36.43
C LEU A 323 24.25 51.28 -37.00
N LYS A 324 23.63 52.39 -37.39
CA LYS A 324 22.26 52.38 -37.96
C LYS A 324 22.20 51.57 -39.27
N ARG A 325 23.16 51.78 -40.17
CA ARG A 325 23.24 51.04 -41.43
C ARG A 325 23.64 49.58 -41.23
N GLN A 326 24.44 49.29 -40.20
CA GLN A 326 24.73 47.92 -39.80
C GLN A 326 23.47 47.19 -39.33
N LEU A 327 22.64 47.81 -38.50
CA LEU A 327 21.36 47.22 -38.05
C LEU A 327 20.35 47.09 -39.19
N ASP A 328 20.28 48.07 -40.10
CA ASP A 328 19.43 47.99 -41.30
C ASP A 328 19.87 46.83 -42.23
N TRP A 329 21.18 46.59 -42.34
CA TRP A 329 21.72 45.44 -43.06
C TRP A 329 21.32 44.11 -42.40
N VAL A 330 21.40 44.01 -41.07
CA VAL A 330 20.98 42.81 -40.33
C VAL A 330 19.49 42.53 -40.52
N ARG A 331 18.64 43.56 -40.51
CA ARG A 331 17.20 43.40 -40.78
C ARG A 331 16.99 42.79 -42.17
N ALA A 332 17.66 43.33 -43.19
CA ALA A 332 17.57 42.82 -44.56
C ALA A 332 18.07 41.36 -44.67
N ASP A 333 19.12 41.00 -43.94
CA ASP A 333 19.66 39.63 -43.91
C ASP A 333 18.69 38.64 -43.25
N LEU A 334 18.06 39.03 -42.13
CA LEU A 334 17.05 38.20 -41.44
C LEU A 334 15.77 38.04 -42.28
N ASP A 335 15.36 39.09 -43.02
CA ASP A 335 14.18 39.08 -43.90
C ASP A 335 14.37 38.16 -45.14
N CYS A 336 15.62 37.86 -45.52
CA CYS A 336 15.93 36.94 -46.63
C CYS A 336 15.74 35.45 -46.27
N GLY A 337 15.30 35.15 -45.05
CA GLY A 337 15.08 33.80 -44.54
C GLY A 337 16.13 33.40 -43.52
N ALA A 338 15.68 33.12 -42.30
CA ALA A 338 16.52 32.78 -41.17
C ALA A 338 16.06 31.47 -40.51
N THR A 339 17.02 30.65 -40.09
CA THR A 339 16.78 29.42 -39.32
C THR A 339 17.30 29.62 -37.90
N LEU A 340 16.44 29.41 -36.91
CA LEU A 340 16.83 29.34 -35.50
C LEU A 340 17.27 27.90 -35.18
N CYS A 341 18.46 27.76 -34.61
CA CYS A 341 18.98 26.51 -34.08
C CYS A 341 18.96 26.55 -32.55
N VAL A 342 18.24 25.61 -31.95
CA VAL A 342 18.14 25.45 -30.50
C VAL A 342 18.83 24.15 -30.09
N PRO A 343 19.83 24.16 -29.20
CA PRO A 343 20.44 22.93 -28.70
C PRO A 343 19.40 21.98 -28.10
N ARG A 344 19.46 20.67 -28.40
CA ARG A 344 18.52 19.67 -27.84
C ARG A 344 18.53 19.61 -26.30
N LYS A 345 19.64 20.02 -25.69
CA LYS A 345 19.79 20.23 -24.24
C LYS A 345 19.97 21.73 -23.99
N PHE A 346 18.88 22.43 -23.67
CA PHE A 346 18.86 23.87 -23.51
C PHE A 346 18.44 24.28 -22.10
N ASP A 347 19.32 24.98 -21.36
CA ASP A 347 19.00 25.63 -20.08
C ASP A 347 18.63 27.10 -20.34
N PRO A 348 17.41 27.56 -20.01
CA PRO A 348 17.01 28.95 -20.21
C PRO A 348 17.91 29.99 -19.50
N LYS A 349 18.63 29.63 -18.43
CA LYS A 349 19.48 30.57 -17.67
C LYS A 349 20.88 30.74 -18.25
N THR A 350 21.44 29.69 -18.83
CA THR A 350 22.85 29.65 -19.28
C THR A 350 23.05 29.25 -20.74
N GLY A 351 22.00 28.71 -21.36
CA GLY A 351 21.98 28.23 -22.73
C GLY A 351 22.15 29.33 -23.77
N ARG A 352 22.56 28.93 -24.96
CA ARG A 352 22.73 29.81 -26.14
C ARG A 352 21.93 29.26 -27.30
N MET A 353 21.40 30.16 -28.11
CA MET A 353 20.73 29.83 -29.38
C MET A 353 21.52 30.44 -30.54
N GLN A 354 21.24 30.02 -31.77
CA GLN A 354 21.86 30.60 -32.96
C GLN A 354 20.82 30.89 -34.02
N ILE A 355 20.90 32.06 -34.65
CA ILE A 355 20.19 32.35 -35.90
C ILE A 355 21.19 32.18 -37.04
N ILE A 356 20.82 31.40 -38.04
CA ILE A 356 21.62 31.13 -39.23
C ILE A 356 20.87 31.67 -40.44
N THR A 357 21.51 32.56 -41.18
CA THR A 357 21.04 33.06 -42.49
C THR A 357 21.93 32.52 -43.61
N SER A 358 21.64 32.91 -44.86
CA SER A 358 22.51 32.57 -45.99
C SER A 358 23.90 33.22 -45.89
N THR A 359 24.05 34.32 -45.14
CA THR A 359 25.29 35.10 -45.07
C THR A 359 25.96 35.14 -43.68
N MET A 360 25.19 34.99 -42.59
CA MET A 360 25.65 35.20 -41.21
C MET A 360 25.20 34.11 -40.24
N ILE A 361 25.91 34.04 -39.11
CA ILE A 361 25.52 33.30 -37.90
C ILE A 361 25.50 34.28 -36.72
N TYR A 362 24.33 34.44 -36.10
CA TYR A 362 24.12 35.28 -34.91
C TYR A 362 23.99 34.38 -33.68
N ARG A 363 24.88 34.52 -32.69
CA ARG A 363 24.79 33.78 -31.42
C ARG A 363 24.05 34.60 -30.39
N LEU A 364 23.05 33.98 -29.79
CA LEU A 364 22.11 34.60 -28.88
C LEU A 364 22.26 34.06 -27.45
N ARG A 365 22.05 34.95 -26.49
CA ARG A 365 21.87 34.63 -25.07
C ARG A 365 20.73 35.44 -24.47
N ALA A 366 20.20 34.98 -23.33
CA ALA A 366 19.14 35.69 -22.61
C ALA A 366 19.55 37.11 -22.18
N PHE A 367 18.59 38.04 -22.23
CA PHE A 367 18.69 39.34 -21.56
C PHE A 367 18.57 39.15 -20.05
N ARG A 368 19.28 39.95 -19.25
CA ARG A 368 19.20 39.90 -17.78
C ARG A 368 18.51 41.16 -17.27
N ASP A 369 17.33 40.97 -16.66
CA ASP A 369 16.54 42.03 -16.04
C ASP A 369 16.56 41.81 -14.52
N GLU A 370 17.13 42.75 -13.77
CA GLU A 370 17.28 42.68 -12.30
C GLU A 370 17.88 41.35 -11.76
N GLY A 371 18.74 40.71 -12.55
CA GLY A 371 19.40 39.45 -12.20
C GLY A 371 18.70 38.18 -12.72
N ALA A 372 17.44 38.28 -13.13
CA ALA A 372 16.69 37.18 -13.76
C ALA A 372 16.96 37.14 -15.28
N ALA A 373 17.20 35.95 -15.81
CA ALA A 373 17.35 35.74 -17.25
C ALA A 373 15.97 35.67 -17.92
N THR A 374 15.76 36.44 -18.98
CA THR A 374 14.52 36.48 -19.76
C THR A 374 14.82 36.33 -21.24
N TRP A 375 14.05 35.51 -21.93
CA TRP A 375 14.15 35.28 -23.38
C TRP A 375 13.11 36.07 -24.18
N ALA A 376 12.36 36.99 -23.55
CA ALA A 376 11.58 38.01 -24.27
C ALA A 376 12.45 39.04 -25.05
N ILE A 377 13.73 39.15 -24.70
CA ILE A 377 14.74 39.90 -25.47
C ILE A 377 15.97 38.99 -25.58
N ALA A 378 16.40 38.67 -26.80
CA ALA A 378 17.66 37.97 -27.03
C ALA A 378 18.79 38.97 -27.23
N ILE A 379 19.96 38.73 -26.63
CA ILE A 379 21.16 39.51 -26.87
C ILE A 379 22.03 38.76 -27.87
N CYS A 380 22.32 39.39 -29.01
CA CYS A 380 23.38 38.95 -29.91
C CYS A 380 24.72 39.44 -29.38
N ASP A 381 25.56 38.51 -28.92
CA ASP A 381 26.90 38.79 -28.41
C ASP A 381 28.03 38.35 -29.34
N GLU A 382 27.70 37.70 -30.46
CA GLU A 382 28.65 37.35 -31.52
C GLU A 382 27.92 37.19 -32.86
N ALA A 383 28.34 37.94 -33.88
CA ALA A 383 27.88 37.84 -35.26
C ALA A 383 29.08 37.42 -36.13
N LEU A 384 28.94 36.33 -36.87
CA LEU A 384 30.01 35.70 -37.65
C LEU A 384 29.62 35.57 -39.11
N VAL A 385 30.51 35.96 -40.02
CA VAL A 385 30.36 35.70 -41.46
C VAL A 385 30.35 34.18 -41.70
N ARG A 386 29.32 33.69 -42.39
CA ARG A 386 29.16 32.27 -42.69
C ARG A 386 30.15 31.85 -43.77
N LYS A 387 31.12 30.98 -43.42
CA LYS A 387 32.16 30.49 -44.36
C LYS A 387 31.90 29.11 -44.96
N GLU A 388 31.09 28.25 -44.31
CA GLU A 388 30.75 26.89 -44.79
C GLU A 388 29.33 26.43 -44.36
N LEU A 389 28.81 25.38 -45.02
CA LEU A 389 27.59 24.63 -44.68
C LEU A 389 27.88 23.62 -43.56
N ILE A 390 28.03 24.08 -42.32
CA ILE A 390 28.10 23.19 -41.16
C ILE A 390 26.70 23.10 -40.54
N GLY A 391 26.09 21.92 -40.57
CA GLY A 391 24.95 21.59 -39.73
C GLY A 391 25.42 21.39 -38.29
N LEU A 392 24.65 21.88 -37.31
CA LEU A 392 24.94 21.65 -35.89
C LEU A 392 24.54 20.23 -35.51
N ASP A 393 25.52 19.37 -35.24
CA ASP A 393 25.24 18.10 -34.56
C ASP A 393 24.60 18.41 -33.18
N ASN A 394 23.43 17.82 -32.90
CA ASN A 394 22.63 17.97 -31.67
C ASN A 394 21.83 19.28 -31.45
N ALA A 395 21.34 19.94 -32.50
CA ALA A 395 20.35 21.02 -32.39
C ALA A 395 19.03 20.70 -33.12
N ASP A 396 17.91 21.23 -32.63
CA ASP A 396 16.64 21.27 -33.34
C ASP A 396 16.58 22.57 -34.17
N GLU A 397 16.20 22.47 -35.44
CA GLU A 397 16.15 23.59 -36.39
C GLU A 397 14.72 24.06 -36.62
N HIS A 398 14.51 25.37 -36.56
CA HIS A 398 13.22 26.02 -36.71
C HIS A 398 13.32 27.16 -37.74
N ALA A 399 12.45 27.17 -38.75
CA ALA A 399 12.34 28.32 -39.64
C ALA A 399 11.75 29.52 -38.87
N LEU A 400 12.42 30.67 -38.90
CA LEU A 400 11.90 31.91 -38.32
C LEU A 400 10.95 32.57 -39.32
N VAL A 401 9.65 32.52 -39.04
CA VAL A 401 8.59 33.07 -39.92
C VAL A 401 8.03 34.37 -39.35
N GLN A 402 8.23 34.63 -38.04
CA GLN A 402 7.79 35.84 -37.35
C GLN A 402 8.79 36.99 -37.54
N PRO A 403 8.33 38.26 -37.55
CA PRO A 403 9.21 39.41 -37.67
C PRO A 403 10.16 39.52 -36.49
N VAL A 404 11.43 39.83 -36.78
CA VAL A 404 12.49 40.04 -35.79
C VAL A 404 12.89 41.51 -35.76
N GLU A 405 12.53 42.20 -34.68
CA GLU A 405 12.95 43.59 -34.46
C GLU A 405 14.38 43.64 -33.91
N VAL A 406 15.24 44.26 -34.72
CA VAL A 406 16.66 44.45 -34.44
C VAL A 406 16.88 45.80 -33.74
N VAL A 407 17.52 45.79 -32.57
CA VAL A 407 17.74 46.99 -31.75
C VAL A 407 19.19 47.11 -31.30
N GLY A 408 19.70 48.34 -31.16
CA GLY A 408 21.11 48.61 -30.84
C GLY A 408 21.40 49.07 -29.41
N THR A 409 20.37 49.30 -28.58
CA THR A 409 20.55 49.75 -27.20
C THR A 409 19.57 49.07 -26.24
N GLU A 410 20.02 48.78 -25.02
CA GLU A 410 19.18 48.14 -23.99
C GLU A 410 17.95 48.99 -23.65
N ARG A 411 18.11 50.31 -23.59
CA ARG A 411 17.02 51.26 -23.32
C ARG A 411 15.87 51.09 -24.33
N PHE A 412 16.21 51.04 -25.61
CA PHE A 412 15.23 50.89 -26.68
C PHE A 412 14.61 49.49 -26.70
N ALA A 413 15.38 48.44 -26.38
CA ALA A 413 14.86 47.08 -26.25
C ALA A 413 13.80 46.96 -25.15
N LYS A 414 14.06 47.56 -23.96
CA LYS A 414 13.08 47.59 -22.85
C LYS A 414 11.84 48.41 -23.18
N GLU A 415 12.01 49.57 -23.81
CA GLU A 415 10.91 50.44 -24.24
C GLU A 415 10.02 49.75 -25.29
N LEU A 416 10.63 49.08 -26.27
CA LEU A 416 9.92 48.30 -27.29
C LEU A 416 9.16 47.12 -26.67
N ARG A 417 9.77 46.38 -25.74
CA ARG A 417 9.12 45.30 -25.01
C ARG A 417 7.92 45.79 -24.21
N SER A 418 8.07 46.91 -23.50
CA SER A 418 6.97 47.51 -22.71
C SER A 418 5.82 48.00 -23.60
N ARG A 419 6.12 48.52 -24.79
CA ARG A 419 5.12 49.02 -25.74
C ARG A 419 4.34 47.91 -26.43
N LEU A 420 5.01 46.81 -26.78
CA LEU A 420 4.40 45.65 -27.44
C LEU A 420 3.68 44.71 -26.46
N GLY A 421 4.08 44.69 -25.19
CA GLY A 421 3.39 43.93 -24.13
C GLY A 421 3.26 42.44 -24.47
N PRO A 422 2.03 41.88 -24.58
CA PRO A 422 1.81 40.46 -24.88
C PRO A 422 2.20 40.06 -26.32
N ASP A 423 2.42 41.02 -27.22
CA ASP A 423 2.84 40.74 -28.61
C ASP A 423 4.36 40.45 -28.71
N VAL A 424 5.10 40.54 -27.61
CA VAL A 424 6.52 40.14 -27.59
C VAL A 424 6.62 38.63 -27.44
N LEU A 425 7.26 37.98 -28.41
CA LEU A 425 7.45 36.54 -28.40
C LEU A 425 8.68 36.16 -27.55
N ASP A 426 8.58 35.05 -26.81
CA ASP A 426 9.67 34.50 -26.00
C ASP A 426 10.51 33.51 -26.83
N TRP A 427 11.79 33.80 -27.01
CA TRP A 427 12.70 32.96 -27.77
C TRP A 427 12.85 31.53 -27.20
N SER A 428 12.63 31.33 -25.89
CA SER A 428 12.69 30.02 -25.25
C SER A 428 11.49 29.12 -25.58
N SER A 429 10.43 29.64 -26.21
CA SER A 429 9.29 28.84 -26.65
C SER A 429 9.65 27.78 -27.70
N PHE A 430 10.80 27.93 -28.37
CA PHE A 430 11.33 26.95 -29.31
C PHE A 430 12.10 25.80 -28.62
N ALA A 431 12.42 25.92 -27.34
CA ALA A 431 13.07 24.85 -26.59
C ALA A 431 12.01 23.86 -26.07
N LYS A 432 12.23 22.55 -26.30
CA LYS A 432 11.51 21.51 -25.56
C LYS A 432 11.91 21.62 -24.09
N SER A 433 10.93 21.67 -23.19
CA SER A 433 11.13 21.82 -21.75
C SER A 433 12.09 20.74 -21.22
N TYR A 434 13.31 21.14 -20.86
CA TYR A 434 14.18 20.35 -20.00
C TYR A 434 13.69 20.52 -18.57
N GLU A 435 12.61 19.83 -18.21
CA GLU A 435 12.48 19.41 -16.83
C GLU A 435 13.50 18.30 -16.67
N ALA A 436 14.62 18.60 -16.00
CA ALA A 436 15.32 17.52 -15.31
C ALA A 436 14.24 16.86 -14.45
N GLU A 437 13.84 15.63 -14.77
CA GLU A 437 12.94 14.84 -13.93
C GLU A 437 13.60 14.72 -12.56
N GLN A 438 13.36 15.69 -11.69
CA GLN A 438 13.48 15.50 -10.27
C GLN A 438 12.46 14.41 -9.97
N LEU A 439 12.93 13.29 -9.40
CA LEU A 439 12.04 12.27 -8.89
C LEU A 439 11.03 12.98 -7.98
N THR A 440 9.79 13.06 -8.45
CA THR A 440 8.70 13.54 -7.61
C THR A 440 8.59 12.60 -6.41
N GLU A 441 8.04 13.08 -5.29
CA GLU A 441 7.82 12.24 -4.12
C GLU A 441 7.00 10.98 -4.49
N HIS A 442 6.08 11.12 -5.46
CA HIS A 442 5.26 10.02 -5.98
C HIS A 442 6.11 8.96 -6.69
N THR A 443 6.93 9.38 -7.65
CA THR A 443 7.82 8.48 -8.40
C THR A 443 8.82 7.81 -7.44
N LEU A 444 9.35 8.55 -6.47
CA LEU A 444 10.32 8.04 -5.50
C LEU A 444 9.78 6.85 -4.68
N ILE A 445 8.58 6.96 -4.11
CA ILE A 445 7.98 5.87 -3.31
C ILE A 445 7.73 4.64 -4.17
N LYS A 446 7.14 4.82 -5.35
CA LYS A 446 6.87 3.72 -6.28
C LYS A 446 8.15 3.00 -6.70
N THR A 447 9.17 3.75 -7.11
CA THR A 447 10.47 3.21 -7.49
C THR A 447 11.16 2.50 -6.32
N ALA A 448 11.02 3.00 -5.09
CA ALA A 448 11.55 2.35 -3.90
C ALA A 448 10.84 1.01 -3.59
N LEU A 449 9.51 0.95 -3.71
CA LEU A 449 8.74 -0.29 -3.56
C LEU A 449 9.13 -1.33 -4.63
N LEU A 450 9.30 -0.88 -5.88
CA LEU A 450 9.81 -1.71 -6.96
C LEU A 450 11.22 -2.24 -6.66
N LEU A 451 12.12 -1.39 -6.14
CA LEU A 451 13.47 -1.80 -5.77
C LEU A 451 13.45 -2.89 -4.69
N VAL A 452 12.62 -2.76 -3.64
CA VAL A 452 12.43 -3.83 -2.64
C VAL A 452 12.04 -5.14 -3.31
N GLN A 453 11.06 -5.09 -4.23
CA GLN A 453 10.56 -6.29 -4.91
C GLN A 453 11.59 -6.93 -5.85
N VAL A 454 12.37 -6.13 -6.56
CA VAL A 454 13.44 -6.60 -7.47
C VAL A 454 14.57 -7.25 -6.68
N ILE A 455 15.02 -6.63 -5.57
CA ILE A 455 16.08 -7.22 -4.74
C ILE A 455 15.61 -8.54 -4.10
N GLU A 456 14.36 -8.61 -3.62
CA GLU A 456 13.77 -9.86 -3.13
C GLU A 456 13.76 -10.95 -4.23
N ALA A 457 13.33 -10.59 -5.45
CA ALA A 457 13.32 -11.50 -6.58
C ALA A 457 14.73 -11.98 -6.98
N ILE A 458 15.74 -11.11 -6.96
CA ILE A 458 17.13 -11.46 -7.25
C ILE A 458 17.67 -12.45 -6.22
N VAL A 459 17.42 -12.20 -4.92
CA VAL A 459 17.84 -13.11 -3.85
C VAL A 459 17.19 -14.49 -4.05
N LYS A 460 15.91 -14.54 -4.43
CA LYS A 460 15.21 -15.80 -4.75
C LYS A 460 15.75 -16.46 -6.02
N ALA A 461 16.06 -15.69 -7.07
CA ALA A 461 16.64 -16.23 -8.30
C ALA A 461 18.02 -16.85 -8.06
N LEU A 462 18.79 -16.35 -7.10
CA LEU A 462 20.09 -16.92 -6.74
C LEU A 462 19.97 -18.21 -5.91
N GLU A 463 18.78 -18.53 -5.39
CA GLU A 463 18.45 -19.83 -4.79
C GLU A 463 18.08 -20.90 -5.84
N ILE A 464 18.18 -20.58 -7.14
CA ILE A 464 18.12 -21.54 -8.25
C ILE A 464 19.53 -22.05 -8.54
N TYR A 465 19.78 -23.33 -8.24
CA TYR A 465 21.13 -23.88 -8.17
C TYR A 465 21.57 -24.54 -9.48
N PRO A 466 22.63 -24.06 -10.17
CA PRO A 466 23.21 -24.77 -11.31
C PRO A 466 23.81 -26.13 -10.88
N ILE A 467 23.46 -27.18 -11.62
CA ILE A 467 23.85 -28.56 -11.32
C ILE A 467 24.44 -29.28 -12.53
N GLU A 468 25.29 -30.25 -12.25
CA GLU A 468 25.83 -31.21 -13.21
C GLU A 468 25.28 -32.61 -12.89
N VAL A 469 24.84 -33.34 -13.91
CA VAL A 469 24.44 -34.75 -13.77
C VAL A 469 25.68 -35.62 -13.92
N VAL A 470 26.01 -36.37 -12.88
CA VAL A 470 27.17 -37.28 -12.82
C VAL A 470 26.83 -38.64 -13.41
N GLU A 471 25.63 -39.16 -13.10
CA GLU A 471 25.18 -40.48 -13.54
C GLU A 471 23.66 -40.57 -13.48
N THR A 472 23.05 -41.29 -14.43
CA THR A 472 21.65 -41.72 -14.35
C THR A 472 21.59 -43.26 -14.31
N THR A 473 20.78 -43.80 -13.40
CA THR A 473 20.62 -45.26 -13.24
C THR A 473 19.14 -45.65 -13.23
N ARG A 474 18.84 -46.88 -13.66
CA ARG A 474 17.47 -47.42 -13.66
C ARG A 474 17.43 -48.71 -12.84
N GLN A 475 16.58 -48.76 -11.80
CA GLN A 475 16.47 -49.91 -10.91
C GLN A 475 14.99 -50.22 -10.63
N LYS A 476 14.54 -51.45 -10.95
CA LYS A 476 13.18 -51.96 -10.67
C LYS A 476 12.05 -50.96 -11.02
N SER A 477 12.03 -50.48 -12.27
CA SER A 477 11.10 -49.46 -12.81
C SER A 477 11.24 -48.02 -12.30
N ARG A 478 12.13 -47.74 -11.33
CA ARG A 478 12.45 -46.36 -10.89
C ARG A 478 13.73 -45.86 -11.54
N ARG A 479 13.82 -44.54 -11.74
CA ARG A 479 14.97 -43.85 -12.30
C ARG A 479 15.63 -42.98 -11.23
N TYR A 480 16.96 -42.93 -11.22
CA TYR A 480 17.73 -42.11 -10.30
C TYR A 480 18.75 -41.27 -11.05
N ALA A 481 18.96 -40.03 -10.62
CA ALA A 481 20.02 -39.15 -11.08
C ALA A 481 20.93 -38.76 -9.92
N VAL A 482 22.23 -38.91 -10.11
CA VAL A 482 23.26 -38.41 -9.19
C VAL A 482 23.73 -37.07 -9.73
N ILE A 483 23.55 -36.00 -8.95
CA ILE A 483 23.90 -34.63 -9.33
C ILE A 483 24.95 -34.02 -8.40
N ARG A 484 25.67 -33.01 -8.88
CA ARG A 484 26.59 -32.19 -8.07
C ARG A 484 26.50 -30.71 -8.45
N ALA A 485 26.98 -29.83 -7.58
CA ALA A 485 27.06 -28.40 -7.87
C ALA A 485 27.99 -28.13 -9.06
N THR A 486 27.57 -27.27 -9.99
CA THR A 486 28.49 -26.68 -10.98
C THR A 486 29.45 -25.74 -10.25
N ARG A 487 30.76 -25.90 -10.44
CA ARG A 487 31.76 -25.06 -9.75
C ARG A 487 32.01 -23.75 -10.50
N ASN A 488 32.24 -22.67 -9.75
CA ASN A 488 32.61 -21.35 -10.29
C ASN A 488 31.65 -20.81 -11.36
N SER A 489 30.35 -21.05 -11.17
CA SER A 489 29.34 -20.51 -12.06
C SER A 489 29.36 -18.96 -12.02
N VAL A 490 28.84 -18.32 -13.07
CA VAL A 490 28.65 -16.85 -13.08
C VAL A 490 27.78 -16.42 -11.89
N ARG A 491 26.80 -17.25 -11.53
CA ARG A 491 25.91 -17.05 -10.38
C ARG A 491 26.64 -17.13 -9.04
N ASP A 492 27.63 -18.03 -8.87
CA ASP A 492 28.41 -18.12 -7.62
C ASP A 492 29.17 -16.82 -7.35
N ARG A 493 29.83 -16.27 -8.37
CA ARG A 493 30.54 -15.00 -8.23
C ARG A 493 29.61 -13.85 -7.85
N LEU A 494 28.38 -13.89 -8.35
CA LEU A 494 27.37 -12.89 -8.08
C LEU A 494 26.74 -13.07 -6.69
N ALA A 495 26.39 -14.30 -6.33
CA ALA A 495 25.91 -14.69 -5.01
C ALA A 495 26.90 -14.24 -3.93
N LEU A 496 28.19 -14.56 -4.10
CA LEU A 496 29.26 -14.13 -3.19
C LEU A 496 29.37 -12.61 -3.07
N LYS A 497 29.19 -11.87 -4.17
CA LYS A 497 29.21 -10.41 -4.15
C LYS A 497 28.08 -9.82 -3.31
N ILE A 498 26.87 -10.39 -3.35
CA ILE A 498 25.73 -9.91 -2.57
C ILE A 498 25.57 -10.60 -1.20
N GLY A 499 26.60 -11.31 -0.73
CA GLY A 499 26.64 -11.93 0.59
C GLY A 499 25.95 -13.30 0.71
N LEU A 500 25.64 -13.96 -0.42
CA LEU A 500 25.17 -15.35 -0.45
C LEU A 500 26.35 -16.33 -0.56
N GLY A 501 26.13 -17.56 -0.08
CA GLY A 501 27.10 -18.65 -0.27
C GLY A 501 27.11 -19.15 -1.72
N ASP A 502 28.20 -19.76 -2.15
CA ASP A 502 28.23 -20.43 -3.45
C ASP A 502 27.25 -21.63 -3.48
N VAL A 503 27.01 -22.18 -4.67
CA VAL A 503 26.07 -23.28 -4.88
C VAL A 503 26.52 -24.55 -4.18
N THR A 504 27.83 -24.76 -4.03
CA THR A 504 28.37 -25.91 -3.30
C THR A 504 28.01 -25.81 -1.82
N ASP A 505 28.22 -24.64 -1.22
CA ASP A 505 27.84 -24.33 0.15
C ASP A 505 26.32 -24.36 0.34
N SER A 506 25.56 -23.90 -0.64
CA SER A 506 24.09 -23.84 -0.59
C SER A 506 23.44 -25.22 -0.67
N LEU A 507 23.89 -26.10 -1.57
CA LEU A 507 23.43 -27.49 -1.62
C LEU A 507 23.89 -28.28 -0.40
N ARG A 508 25.13 -28.03 0.07
CA ARG A 508 25.62 -28.63 1.31
C ARG A 508 24.71 -28.24 2.48
N ARG A 509 24.39 -26.94 2.60
CA ARG A 509 23.38 -26.38 3.51
C ARG A 509 22.05 -27.12 3.37
N ALA A 510 21.40 -27.07 2.21
CA ALA A 510 20.06 -27.63 2.03
C ALA A 510 19.95 -29.14 2.35
N PHE A 511 20.90 -29.98 1.92
CA PHE A 511 20.75 -31.44 1.95
C PHE A 511 21.53 -32.15 3.06
N GLU A 512 22.73 -31.68 3.41
CA GLU A 512 23.57 -32.34 4.42
C GLU A 512 23.35 -31.76 5.80
N GLU A 513 23.29 -30.44 5.79
CA GLU A 513 23.48 -29.57 6.92
C GLU A 513 22.13 -29.29 7.57
N GLU A 514 21.20 -28.85 6.76
CA GLU A 514 19.93 -28.23 7.10
C GLU A 514 18.76 -29.13 6.73
N ARG A 515 19.00 -30.29 6.07
CA ARG A 515 18.09 -31.35 5.53
C ARG A 515 16.67 -30.93 5.10
N THR A 516 16.40 -29.64 4.99
CA THR A 516 15.22 -29.04 4.39
C THR A 516 15.09 -29.54 2.97
N GLY A 517 16.22 -29.65 2.25
CA GLY A 517 16.26 -30.25 0.93
C GLY A 517 15.75 -31.69 0.84
N SER A 518 15.77 -32.47 1.93
CA SER A 518 15.20 -33.83 1.91
C SER A 518 13.67 -33.86 2.05
N GLU A 519 13.07 -32.81 2.59
CA GLU A 519 11.61 -32.68 2.77
C GLU A 519 10.98 -31.77 1.71
N THR A 520 11.76 -30.86 1.13
CA THR A 520 11.38 -30.00 0.02
C THR A 520 11.16 -30.83 -1.25
N LYS A 521 10.06 -30.55 -1.96
CA LYS A 521 9.87 -31.05 -3.33
C LYS A 521 10.72 -30.23 -4.28
N TRP A 522 11.50 -30.90 -5.11
CA TRP A 522 12.43 -30.25 -6.05
C TRP A 522 12.03 -30.55 -7.49
N ARG A 523 12.53 -29.71 -8.40
CA ARG A 523 12.48 -29.93 -9.83
C ARG A 523 13.84 -29.70 -10.45
N ILE A 524 14.14 -30.43 -11.51
CA ILE A 524 15.26 -30.14 -12.42
C ILE A 524 14.70 -29.39 -13.63
N SER A 525 15.24 -28.19 -13.87
CA SER A 525 14.83 -27.28 -14.94
C SER A 525 15.98 -26.98 -15.89
N GLN A 526 15.66 -26.62 -17.14
CA GLN A 526 16.60 -26.03 -18.09
C GLN A 526 16.64 -24.50 -18.00
N SER A 527 15.71 -23.90 -17.26
CA SER A 527 15.61 -22.46 -17.10
C SER A 527 16.43 -21.97 -15.91
N ALA A 528 17.21 -20.92 -16.19
CA ALA A 528 18.01 -20.20 -15.22
C ALA A 528 17.24 -19.06 -14.54
N THR A 529 16.16 -18.56 -15.14
CA THR A 529 15.47 -17.34 -14.70
C THR A 529 14.25 -17.66 -13.86
N LEU A 530 13.90 -16.76 -12.95
CA LEU A 530 12.54 -16.76 -12.42
C LEU A 530 11.60 -16.25 -13.52
N GLY A 531 10.41 -16.85 -13.63
CA GLY A 531 9.35 -16.37 -14.54
C GLY A 531 9.26 -17.07 -15.90
N GLU A 532 10.24 -17.87 -16.30
CA GLU A 532 10.19 -18.66 -17.55
C GLU A 532 9.27 -19.90 -17.44
N GLY A 533 8.78 -20.39 -18.59
CA GLY A 533 7.83 -21.49 -18.66
C GLY A 533 8.38 -22.83 -18.14
N ARG A 534 7.64 -23.47 -17.23
CA ARG A 534 8.03 -24.71 -16.53
C ARG A 534 7.54 -26.00 -17.18
N THR A 535 7.02 -25.93 -18.41
CA THR A 535 6.35 -27.04 -19.10
C THR A 535 7.21 -28.29 -19.33
N ARG A 536 8.52 -28.22 -19.07
CA ARG A 536 9.47 -29.34 -19.22
C ARG A 536 10.28 -29.65 -17.95
N ASP A 537 9.92 -29.04 -16.81
CA ASP A 537 10.63 -29.27 -15.55
C ASP A 537 10.30 -30.66 -15.01
N ILE A 538 11.31 -31.41 -14.59
CA ILE A 538 11.18 -32.80 -14.13
C ILE A 538 11.10 -32.82 -12.60
N PRO A 539 10.03 -33.34 -11.98
CA PRO A 539 9.96 -33.53 -10.53
C PRO A 539 11.04 -34.49 -10.05
N VAL A 540 11.70 -34.13 -8.96
CA VAL A 540 12.74 -34.96 -8.35
C VAL A 540 12.57 -35.03 -6.83
N LEU A 541 12.82 -36.23 -6.29
CA LEU A 541 12.75 -36.50 -4.85
C LEU A 541 14.13 -36.90 -4.35
N PHE A 542 14.63 -36.23 -3.32
CA PHE A 542 15.94 -36.55 -2.77
C PHE A 542 15.95 -37.94 -2.14
N ASN A 543 16.92 -38.77 -2.53
CA ASN A 543 17.07 -40.13 -2.00
C ASN A 543 18.18 -40.19 -0.94
N ARG A 544 19.43 -39.86 -1.30
CA ARG A 544 20.59 -39.96 -0.41
C ARG A 544 21.81 -39.19 -0.91
N LEU A 545 22.79 -39.04 -0.02
CA LEU A 545 24.13 -38.55 -0.35
C LEU A 545 24.98 -39.68 -0.93
N VAL A 546 25.74 -39.35 -1.98
CA VAL A 546 26.66 -40.29 -2.65
C VAL A 546 28.01 -39.62 -2.83
N SER A 547 29.09 -40.38 -2.70
CA SER A 547 30.45 -39.92 -3.00
C SER A 547 30.91 -40.54 -4.32
N LYS A 548 31.20 -39.71 -5.32
CA LYS A 548 31.72 -40.13 -6.64
C LYS A 548 32.90 -39.25 -7.03
N ASP A 549 33.96 -39.86 -7.56
CA ASP A 549 35.20 -39.20 -8.00
C ASP A 549 35.85 -38.27 -6.95
N GLY A 550 35.75 -38.62 -5.67
CA GLY A 550 36.22 -37.81 -4.55
C GLY A 550 35.41 -36.52 -4.29
N GLY A 551 34.31 -36.31 -5.02
CA GLY A 551 33.37 -35.21 -4.88
C GLY A 551 32.05 -35.62 -4.22
N ARG A 552 31.41 -34.66 -3.54
CA ARG A 552 30.09 -34.85 -2.92
C ARG A 552 29.00 -34.74 -3.98
N CYS A 553 28.10 -35.72 -4.01
CA CYS A 553 26.98 -35.79 -4.93
C CYS A 553 25.68 -36.10 -4.19
N TYR A 554 24.56 -35.79 -4.82
CA TYR A 554 23.21 -35.93 -4.29
C TYR A 554 22.40 -36.80 -5.26
N GLU A 555 21.88 -37.93 -4.78
CA GLU A 555 21.06 -38.84 -5.58
C GLU A 555 19.59 -38.50 -5.41
N PHE A 556 18.89 -38.34 -6.53
CA PHE A 556 17.46 -38.07 -6.60
C PHE A 556 16.73 -39.18 -7.37
N GLU A 557 15.54 -39.55 -6.92
CA GLU A 557 14.57 -40.28 -7.75
C GLU A 557 13.93 -39.29 -8.74
N ILE A 558 13.90 -39.64 -10.03
CA ILE A 558 13.40 -38.78 -11.10
C ILE A 558 12.19 -39.41 -11.78
N GLU A 559 11.18 -38.59 -12.09
CA GLU A 559 9.97 -39.07 -12.75
C GLU A 559 10.14 -39.24 -14.26
N ASP A 560 11.03 -38.47 -14.90
CA ASP A 560 11.33 -38.56 -16.34
C ASP A 560 12.82 -38.47 -16.69
N ASP A 561 13.17 -38.78 -17.95
CA ASP A 561 14.55 -38.73 -18.44
C ASP A 561 15.03 -37.28 -18.52
N LEU A 562 16.24 -37.02 -17.99
CA LEU A 562 16.81 -35.68 -17.98
C LEU A 562 17.24 -35.28 -19.40
N PRO A 563 16.99 -34.03 -19.81
CA PRO A 563 17.31 -33.59 -21.15
C PRO A 563 18.83 -33.41 -21.34
N GLU A 564 19.36 -33.89 -22.47
CA GLU A 564 20.79 -33.86 -22.78
C GLU A 564 21.25 -32.53 -23.41
N GLY A 565 22.52 -32.16 -23.17
CA GLY A 565 23.21 -31.09 -23.92
C GLY A 565 22.90 -29.64 -23.52
N ARG A 566 22.12 -29.39 -22.46
CA ARG A 566 21.85 -28.04 -21.91
C ARG A 566 22.21 -27.95 -20.42
N ALA A 567 22.45 -26.73 -19.93
CA ALA A 567 22.65 -26.48 -18.51
C ALA A 567 21.37 -26.82 -17.72
N LEU A 568 21.56 -27.39 -16.53
CA LEU A 568 20.47 -27.82 -15.66
C LEU A 568 20.53 -27.09 -14.33
N PHE A 569 19.35 -26.85 -13.76
CA PHE A 569 19.18 -26.13 -12.51
C PHE A 569 18.26 -26.91 -11.57
N LEU A 570 18.62 -26.96 -10.29
CA LEU A 570 17.79 -27.48 -9.22
C LEU A 570 16.99 -26.34 -8.59
N ARG A 571 15.66 -26.49 -8.57
CA ARG A 571 14.71 -25.46 -8.12
C ARG A 571 13.68 -26.04 -7.16
N ALA A 572 13.22 -25.24 -6.21
CA ALA A 572 12.17 -25.66 -5.29
C ALA A 572 10.81 -25.62 -6.00
N ASP A 573 9.94 -26.60 -5.75
CA ASP A 573 8.60 -26.64 -6.34
C ASP A 573 7.75 -25.43 -5.92
N SER A 574 8.00 -24.90 -4.72
CA SER A 574 7.37 -23.68 -4.18
C SER A 574 7.67 -22.40 -4.95
N ASP A 575 8.70 -22.39 -5.81
CA ASP A 575 9.07 -21.19 -6.59
C ASP A 575 7.89 -20.68 -7.44
N ALA A 576 6.98 -21.55 -7.89
CA ALA A 576 5.84 -21.13 -8.72
C ALA A 576 4.90 -20.20 -7.96
N GLY A 577 4.63 -20.54 -6.70
CA GLY A 577 3.83 -19.69 -5.81
C GLY A 577 4.54 -18.36 -5.54
N THR A 578 5.85 -18.39 -5.31
CA THR A 578 6.66 -17.18 -5.13
C THR A 578 6.58 -16.26 -6.35
N GLU A 579 6.78 -16.78 -7.57
CA GLU A 579 6.71 -15.99 -8.81
C GLU A 579 5.32 -15.37 -9.00
N GLN A 580 4.25 -16.11 -8.72
CA GLN A 580 2.90 -15.57 -8.76
C GLN A 580 2.75 -14.41 -7.75
N VAL A 581 3.16 -14.60 -6.49
CA VAL A 581 3.09 -13.56 -5.46
C VAL A 581 3.86 -12.30 -5.87
N ILE A 582 5.07 -12.45 -6.43
CA ILE A 582 5.87 -11.33 -6.93
C ILE A 582 5.12 -10.58 -8.04
N ARG A 583 4.56 -11.31 -9.03
CA ARG A 583 3.77 -10.69 -10.11
C ARG A 583 2.57 -9.92 -9.57
N ARG A 584 1.86 -10.45 -8.57
CA ARG A 584 0.71 -9.76 -7.94
C ARG A 584 1.12 -8.46 -7.26
N ARG A 585 2.18 -8.51 -6.44
CA ARG A 585 2.72 -7.31 -5.77
C ARG A 585 3.13 -6.25 -6.79
N MET A 586 3.73 -6.66 -7.91
CA MET A 586 4.09 -5.75 -9.00
C MET A 586 2.88 -5.08 -9.66
N ARG A 587 1.79 -5.83 -9.91
CA ARG A 587 0.55 -5.23 -10.43
C ARG A 587 -0.06 -4.24 -9.44
N ASN A 588 -0.08 -4.58 -8.15
CA ASN A 588 -0.54 -3.67 -7.10
C ASN A 588 0.33 -2.39 -7.03
N ILE A 589 1.65 -2.51 -7.12
CA ILE A 589 2.55 -1.34 -7.17
C ILE A 589 2.31 -0.51 -8.44
N ALA A 590 2.05 -1.14 -9.58
CA ALA A 590 1.71 -0.42 -10.81
C ALA A 590 0.39 0.37 -10.66
N ASN A 591 -0.59 -0.20 -9.96
CA ASN A 591 -1.88 0.44 -9.70
C ASN A 591 -1.82 1.58 -8.64
N LEU A 592 -0.69 1.78 -7.94
CA LEU A 592 -0.56 2.87 -6.94
C LEU A 592 -0.83 4.27 -7.51
N ASP A 593 -0.62 4.48 -8.81
CA ASP A 593 -0.89 5.76 -9.47
C ASP A 593 -2.38 6.16 -9.35
N THR A 594 -3.27 5.21 -9.03
CA THR A 594 -4.69 5.47 -8.79
C THR A 594 -5.01 5.94 -7.36
N ARG A 595 -4.03 5.90 -6.43
CA ARG A 595 -4.19 6.16 -4.99
C ARG A 595 -3.05 7.01 -4.44
N VAL A 596 -3.02 8.29 -4.83
CA VAL A 596 -2.00 9.24 -4.35
C VAL A 596 -2.05 9.43 -2.84
N ASP A 597 -3.22 9.37 -2.23
CA ASP A 597 -3.37 9.42 -0.77
C ASP A 597 -2.55 8.34 -0.03
N LEU A 598 -2.39 7.16 -0.65
CA LEU A 598 -1.58 6.08 -0.11
C LEU A 598 -0.09 6.31 -0.34
N ILE A 599 0.29 6.89 -1.49
CA ILE A 599 1.68 7.25 -1.79
C ILE A 599 2.17 8.33 -0.82
N GLU A 600 1.39 9.39 -0.61
CA GLU A 600 1.68 10.45 0.35
C GLU A 600 1.75 9.89 1.78
N MET A 601 0.87 8.94 2.13
CA MET A 601 0.93 8.24 3.41
C MET A 601 2.23 7.43 3.56
N PHE A 602 2.70 6.75 2.52
CA PHE A 602 3.98 6.04 2.58
C PHE A 602 5.20 6.98 2.67
N ALA A 603 5.10 8.17 2.08
CA ALA A 603 6.15 9.18 2.17
C ALA A 603 6.28 9.75 3.60
N ASP A 604 5.16 10.26 4.13
CA ASP A 604 5.06 10.73 5.51
C ASP A 604 3.60 10.64 6.00
N PRO A 605 3.24 9.60 6.79
CA PRO A 605 1.86 9.43 7.26
C PRO A 605 1.36 10.63 8.07
N TRP A 606 2.26 11.39 8.68
CA TRP A 606 1.94 12.53 9.51
C TRP A 606 1.52 13.75 8.70
N ARG A 607 2.08 13.95 7.50
CA ARG A 607 1.63 15.02 6.58
C ARG A 607 0.19 14.83 6.15
N MET A 608 -0.24 13.57 6.05
CA MET A 608 -1.60 13.20 5.65
C MET A 608 -2.59 13.16 6.82
N THR A 609 -2.11 13.36 8.04
CA THR A 609 -2.92 13.18 9.23
C THR A 609 -3.99 14.26 9.33
N ARG A 610 -5.25 13.84 9.39
CA ARG A 610 -6.42 14.71 9.53
C ARG A 610 -7.36 14.22 10.63
N SER A 611 -8.15 15.15 11.17
CA SER A 611 -9.22 14.83 12.11
C SER A 611 -10.39 14.18 11.39
N SER A 612 -10.64 12.92 11.73
CA SER A 612 -11.96 12.32 11.65
C SER A 612 -12.92 13.11 12.53
N ARG A 613 -14.13 13.31 12.01
CA ARG A 613 -15.24 13.94 12.72
C ARG A 613 -16.25 12.91 13.24
N GLU A 614 -15.89 11.63 13.20
CA GLU A 614 -16.69 10.58 13.82
C GLU A 614 -16.59 10.65 15.34
N ASN A 615 -17.74 10.74 15.99
CA ASN A 615 -17.82 10.64 17.45
C ASN A 615 -17.70 9.18 17.89
N LEU A 616 -16.78 8.96 18.83
CA LEU A 616 -16.73 7.72 19.60
C LEU A 616 -17.62 7.91 20.83
N ASP A 617 -18.63 7.07 20.98
CA ASP A 617 -19.44 7.06 22.20
C ASP A 617 -18.62 6.46 23.35
N GLU A 618 -18.04 7.33 24.17
CA GLU A 618 -17.28 6.93 25.36
C GLU A 618 -18.18 6.61 26.56
N SER A 619 -19.48 6.85 26.46
CA SER A 619 -20.46 6.48 27.49
C SER A 619 -20.95 5.04 27.37
N ASP A 620 -20.65 4.39 26.24
CA ASP A 620 -20.88 2.97 25.99
C ASP A 620 -20.26 2.11 27.11
N ALA A 621 -21.07 1.24 27.73
CA ALA A 621 -20.63 0.35 28.80
C ALA A 621 -19.45 -0.53 28.38
N ASP A 622 -19.44 -0.97 27.12
CA ASP A 622 -18.34 -1.78 26.58
C ASP A 622 -17.07 -0.96 26.38
N PHE A 623 -17.18 0.34 26.07
CA PHE A 623 -16.02 1.22 26.02
C PHE A 623 -15.39 1.37 27.41
N ILE A 624 -16.24 1.53 28.42
CA ILE A 624 -15.82 1.69 29.82
C ILE A 624 -15.15 0.42 30.35
N ASP A 625 -15.59 -0.76 29.92
CA ASP A 625 -15.00 -2.06 30.31
C ASP A 625 -13.59 -2.30 29.71
N LEU A 626 -13.25 -1.63 28.60
CA LEU A 626 -11.91 -1.72 28.02
C LEU A 626 -10.85 -1.11 28.94
N ASP A 627 -9.63 -1.65 28.91
CA ASP A 627 -8.51 -1.01 29.58
C ASP A 627 -8.16 0.35 28.97
N LYS A 628 -7.53 1.20 29.78
CA LYS A 628 -7.13 2.55 29.39
C LYS A 628 -6.28 2.57 28.10
N PRO A 629 -5.29 1.67 27.89
CA PRO A 629 -4.57 1.62 26.62
C PRO A 629 -5.46 1.35 25.40
N LYS A 630 -6.42 0.42 25.47
CA LYS A 630 -7.38 0.19 24.37
C LYS A 630 -8.34 1.37 24.18
N GLN A 631 -8.81 1.99 25.25
CA GLN A 631 -9.62 3.21 25.15
C GLN A 631 -8.84 4.32 24.44
N ALA A 632 -7.57 4.54 24.82
CA ALA A 632 -6.70 5.51 24.15
C ALA A 632 -6.46 5.16 22.67
N ALA A 633 -6.25 3.87 22.37
CA ALA A 633 -6.12 3.40 20.99
C ALA A 633 -7.40 3.64 20.18
N LEU A 634 -8.58 3.36 20.73
CA LEU A 634 -9.85 3.65 20.07
C LEU A 634 -10.05 5.15 19.87
N ARG A 635 -9.77 6.01 20.85
CA ARG A 635 -9.85 7.48 20.66
C ARG A 635 -8.92 7.97 19.55
N GLY A 636 -7.67 7.50 19.54
CA GLY A 636 -6.69 7.85 18.52
C GLY A 636 -7.15 7.39 17.12
N LEU A 637 -7.56 6.13 17.02
CA LEU A 637 -8.09 5.49 15.82
C LEU A 637 -9.36 6.16 15.27
N TRP A 638 -10.30 6.51 16.15
CA TRP A 638 -11.55 7.15 15.73
C TRP A 638 -11.34 8.56 15.25
N SER A 639 -10.41 9.28 15.88
CA SER A 639 -10.16 10.68 15.59
C SER A 639 -9.18 10.85 14.41
N THR A 640 -8.35 9.88 14.05
CA THR A 640 -7.22 10.07 13.13
C THR A 640 -7.42 9.37 11.78
N LEU A 641 -7.25 10.10 10.68
CA LEU A 641 -7.27 9.60 9.31
C LEU A 641 -5.97 9.97 8.59
N PRO A 642 -5.58 9.27 7.50
CA PRO A 642 -6.22 8.07 6.95
C PRO A 642 -5.75 6.77 7.62
N ALA A 643 -4.65 6.80 8.38
CA ALA A 643 -4.06 5.60 8.97
C ALA A 643 -3.72 5.78 10.45
N TYR A 644 -3.88 4.70 11.21
CA TYR A 644 -3.50 4.64 12.62
C TYR A 644 -2.79 3.32 12.94
N PHE A 645 -1.74 3.40 13.75
CA PHE A 645 -0.84 2.28 14.05
C PHE A 645 -0.97 1.86 15.52
N VAL A 646 -1.12 0.56 15.77
CA VAL A 646 -1.21 0.01 17.12
C VAL A 646 -0.09 -1.00 17.33
N VAL A 647 0.86 -0.63 18.19
CA VAL A 647 1.92 -1.51 18.67
C VAL A 647 1.36 -2.39 19.77
N GLY A 648 1.30 -3.70 19.52
CA GLY A 648 0.69 -4.67 20.42
C GLY A 648 1.64 -5.77 20.89
N PRO A 649 2.30 -5.59 22.05
CA PRO A 649 3.10 -6.62 22.71
C PRO A 649 2.35 -7.96 22.92
N PRO A 650 3.05 -9.05 23.28
CA PRO A 650 2.40 -10.32 23.56
C PRO A 650 1.34 -10.22 24.66
N GLY A 651 0.14 -10.75 24.39
CA GLY A 651 -0.92 -10.88 25.39
C GLY A 651 -1.72 -9.62 25.69
N VAL A 652 -1.52 -8.51 24.96
CA VAL A 652 -2.24 -7.25 25.19
C VAL A 652 -3.64 -7.20 24.56
N GLY A 653 -4.04 -8.21 23.78
CA GLY A 653 -5.38 -8.29 23.18
C GLY A 653 -5.54 -7.50 21.87
N LYS A 654 -4.59 -7.66 20.93
CA LYS A 654 -4.65 -7.10 19.56
C LYS A 654 -5.96 -7.45 18.83
N THR A 655 -6.29 -8.74 18.80
CA THR A 655 -7.50 -9.27 18.16
C THR A 655 -8.78 -8.76 18.83
N ARG A 656 -8.76 -8.53 20.15
CA ARG A 656 -9.88 -7.89 20.88
C ARG A 656 -10.09 -6.45 20.44
N LEU A 657 -9.02 -5.68 20.19
CA LEU A 657 -9.15 -4.33 19.64
C LEU A 657 -9.74 -4.36 18.22
N ALA A 658 -9.28 -5.26 17.35
CA ALA A 658 -9.82 -5.39 15.99
C ALA A 658 -11.31 -5.76 15.99
N THR A 659 -11.72 -6.74 16.79
CA THR A 659 -13.14 -7.14 16.92
C THR A 659 -14.02 -6.04 17.53
N GLU A 660 -13.48 -5.25 18.45
CA GLU A 660 -14.16 -4.08 19.00
C GLU A 660 -14.41 -2.99 17.94
N VAL A 661 -13.47 -2.82 17.00
CA VAL A 661 -13.67 -1.93 15.85
C VAL A 661 -14.84 -2.41 14.99
N LEU A 662 -14.84 -3.70 14.64
CA LEU A 662 -15.91 -4.30 13.84
C LEU A 662 -17.27 -4.15 14.52
N ARG A 663 -17.36 -4.53 15.81
CA ARG A 663 -18.58 -4.43 16.60
C ARG A 663 -19.18 -3.02 16.56
N ARG A 664 -18.36 -2.00 16.83
CA ARG A 664 -18.81 -0.60 16.80
C ARG A 664 -19.27 -0.17 15.41
N ARG A 665 -18.58 -0.60 14.35
CA ARG A 665 -18.98 -0.30 12.96
C ARG A 665 -20.32 -0.94 12.62
N PHE A 666 -20.47 -2.25 12.82
CA PHE A 666 -21.72 -2.96 12.51
C PHE A 666 -22.89 -2.58 13.42
N SER A 667 -22.63 -2.14 14.66
CA SER A 667 -23.67 -1.58 15.54
C SER A 667 -24.26 -0.27 15.01
N LYS A 668 -23.45 0.51 14.28
CA LYS A 668 -23.83 1.80 13.71
C LYS A 668 -24.40 1.66 12.30
N ASP A 669 -23.74 0.88 11.45
CA ASP A 669 -24.16 0.61 10.07
C ASP A 669 -23.85 -0.85 9.70
N ARG A 670 -24.91 -1.64 9.49
CA ARG A 670 -24.79 -3.05 9.08
C ARG A 670 -24.30 -3.22 7.64
N SER A 671 -24.35 -2.17 6.82
CA SER A 671 -23.87 -2.23 5.44
C SER A 671 -22.38 -1.96 5.29
N ASP A 672 -21.66 -1.68 6.39
CA ASP A 672 -20.22 -1.42 6.34
C ASP A 672 -19.48 -2.62 5.73
N ARG A 673 -18.50 -2.31 4.88
CA ARG A 673 -17.57 -3.28 4.29
C ARG A 673 -16.20 -3.13 4.92
N ILE A 674 -15.69 -4.21 5.50
CA ILE A 674 -14.42 -4.23 6.22
C ILE A 674 -13.51 -5.34 5.68
N LEU A 675 -12.31 -4.97 5.26
CA LEU A 675 -11.27 -5.91 4.90
C LEU A 675 -10.39 -6.21 6.12
N LEU A 676 -10.33 -7.48 6.50
CA LEU A 676 -9.40 -8.02 7.48
C LEU A 676 -8.26 -8.73 6.75
N SER A 677 -7.03 -8.24 6.94
CA SER A 677 -5.86 -8.76 6.27
C SER A 677 -4.70 -9.04 7.21
N ALA A 678 -3.81 -9.94 6.82
CA ALA A 678 -2.56 -10.23 7.52
C ALA A 678 -1.54 -10.86 6.56
N GLN A 679 -0.28 -10.89 6.97
CA GLN A 679 0.79 -11.53 6.19
C GLN A 679 0.69 -13.07 6.19
N GLY A 680 0.20 -13.67 7.28
CA GLY A 680 0.14 -15.12 7.46
C GLY A 680 -1.27 -15.63 7.79
N HIS A 681 -1.57 -16.87 7.40
CA HIS A 681 -2.88 -17.50 7.63
C HIS A 681 -3.19 -17.67 9.12
N ASP A 682 -2.21 -18.02 9.96
CA ASP A 682 -2.43 -18.30 11.39
C ASP A 682 -3.08 -17.13 12.15
N ALA A 683 -2.74 -15.88 11.80
CA ALA A 683 -3.35 -14.70 12.40
C ALA A 683 -4.83 -14.58 11.99
N LEU A 684 -5.11 -14.81 10.70
CA LEU A 684 -6.46 -14.73 10.13
C LEU A 684 -7.38 -15.82 10.64
N ASP A 685 -6.85 -17.02 10.89
CA ASP A 685 -7.65 -18.13 11.42
C ASP A 685 -8.12 -17.82 12.85
N ASN A 686 -7.24 -17.26 13.69
CA ASN A 686 -7.61 -16.78 15.03
C ASN A 686 -8.63 -15.63 14.95
N LEU A 687 -8.38 -14.67 14.06
CA LEU A 687 -9.26 -13.52 13.86
C LEU A 687 -10.65 -13.98 13.39
N GLN A 688 -10.72 -14.96 12.49
CA GLN A 688 -11.98 -15.52 11.99
C GLN A 688 -12.82 -16.14 13.11
N VAL A 689 -12.19 -16.88 14.03
CA VAL A 689 -12.89 -17.47 15.20
C VAL A 689 -13.46 -16.37 16.10
N GLU A 690 -12.67 -15.34 16.41
CA GLU A 690 -13.12 -14.24 17.27
C GLU A 690 -14.19 -13.37 16.59
N VAL A 691 -14.11 -13.16 15.28
CA VAL A 691 -15.14 -12.45 14.50
C VAL A 691 -16.45 -13.24 14.49
N ALA A 692 -16.40 -14.56 14.22
CA ALA A 692 -17.60 -15.39 14.22
C ALA A 692 -18.28 -15.41 15.59
N LYS A 693 -17.49 -15.49 16.66
CA LYS A 693 -17.98 -15.39 18.04
C LYS A 693 -18.65 -14.04 18.31
N MET A 694 -18.00 -12.94 17.93
CA MET A 694 -18.53 -11.60 18.10
C MET A 694 -19.87 -11.42 17.38
N LEU A 695 -19.96 -11.85 16.11
CA LEU A 695 -21.21 -11.73 15.33
C LEU A 695 -22.36 -12.53 15.97
N LEU A 696 -22.07 -13.72 16.52
CA LEU A 696 -23.07 -14.53 17.21
C LEU A 696 -23.54 -13.86 18.51
N GLU A 697 -22.62 -13.32 19.31
CA GLU A 697 -22.93 -12.64 20.59
C GLU A 697 -23.79 -11.38 20.38
N GLU A 698 -23.56 -10.66 19.28
CA GLU A 698 -24.29 -9.44 18.92
C GLU A 698 -25.58 -9.69 18.11
N GLY A 699 -25.87 -10.94 17.75
CA GLY A 699 -27.03 -11.29 16.91
C GLY A 699 -26.94 -10.74 15.48
N LEU A 700 -25.73 -10.65 14.92
CA LEU A 700 -25.41 -10.13 13.58
C LEU A 700 -25.20 -11.27 12.57
N GLU A 701 -26.12 -12.24 12.56
CA GLU A 701 -26.05 -13.44 11.72
C GLU A 701 -26.33 -13.15 10.22
N ASP A 702 -26.82 -11.95 9.91
CA ASP A 702 -27.08 -11.46 8.56
C ASP A 702 -25.84 -10.88 7.86
N VAL A 703 -24.78 -10.60 8.62
CA VAL A 703 -23.49 -10.09 8.09
C VAL A 703 -22.80 -11.18 7.27
N ILE A 704 -22.52 -10.88 6.01
CA ILE A 704 -21.84 -11.81 5.10
C ILE A 704 -20.34 -11.76 5.37
N VAL A 705 -19.79 -12.85 5.90
CA VAL A 705 -18.35 -13.03 6.16
C VAL A 705 -17.77 -14.02 5.16
N VAL A 706 -16.71 -13.61 4.46
CA VAL A 706 -16.06 -14.42 3.45
C VAL A 706 -14.57 -14.54 3.73
N ARG A 707 -14.07 -15.78 3.80
CA ARG A 707 -12.66 -16.12 3.90
C ARG A 707 -12.13 -16.49 2.52
N SER A 708 -11.24 -15.65 1.99
CA SER A 708 -10.52 -15.88 0.74
C SER A 708 -9.27 -16.75 0.98
N MET A 709 -9.19 -17.90 0.31
CA MET A 709 -8.09 -18.85 0.37
C MET A 709 -7.75 -19.42 -1.00
N THR A 710 -6.50 -19.86 -1.18
CA THR A 710 -6.07 -20.57 -2.38
C THR A 710 -6.62 -22.01 -2.37
N PRO A 711 -7.13 -22.54 -3.50
CA PRO A 711 -7.78 -23.86 -3.57
C PRO A 711 -6.93 -25.06 -3.12
N ASP A 712 -5.60 -24.94 -3.08
CA ASP A 712 -4.68 -26.04 -2.73
C ASP A 712 -4.58 -26.31 -1.21
N ARG A 713 -5.29 -25.53 -0.37
CA ARG A 713 -5.35 -25.74 1.07
C ARG A 713 -6.72 -26.26 1.48
N ILE A 714 -6.76 -27.50 1.95
CA ILE A 714 -7.94 -28.08 2.59
C ILE A 714 -8.15 -27.34 3.92
N SER A 715 -9.16 -26.49 3.98
CA SER A 715 -9.63 -25.87 5.23
C SER A 715 -10.92 -26.54 5.69
N THR A 716 -11.16 -26.54 6.99
CA THR A 716 -12.38 -27.03 7.63
C THR A 716 -13.39 -25.92 7.96
N SER A 717 -13.16 -24.66 7.54
CA SER A 717 -14.00 -23.51 7.96
C SER A 717 -15.23 -23.24 7.08
N ASP A 718 -16.38 -22.96 7.70
CA ASP A 718 -17.66 -22.71 7.00
C ASP A 718 -17.74 -21.41 6.19
N ASN A 719 -16.88 -20.42 6.49
CA ASN A 719 -16.90 -19.10 5.83
C ASN A 719 -16.03 -19.03 4.57
N GLU A 720 -15.50 -20.16 4.09
CA GLU A 720 -14.76 -20.17 2.82
C GLU A 720 -15.66 -19.73 1.67
N VAL A 721 -15.11 -19.01 0.67
CA VAL A 721 -15.90 -18.45 -0.45
C VAL A 721 -16.83 -19.49 -1.05
N HIS A 722 -16.31 -20.68 -1.36
CA HIS A 722 -17.09 -21.74 -2.01
C HIS A 722 -18.17 -22.35 -1.10
N ARG A 723 -17.92 -22.47 0.21
CA ARG A 723 -18.96 -22.91 1.16
C ARG A 723 -20.04 -21.86 1.36
N THR A 724 -19.66 -20.59 1.39
CA THR A 724 -20.62 -19.48 1.44
C THR A 724 -21.48 -19.48 0.18
N VAL A 725 -20.87 -19.70 -0.99
CA VAL A 725 -21.58 -19.89 -2.26
C VAL A 725 -22.55 -21.08 -2.16
N GLU A 726 -22.12 -22.22 -1.62
CA GLU A 726 -22.98 -23.40 -1.43
C GLU A 726 -24.19 -23.10 -0.53
N GLN A 727 -23.96 -22.44 0.61
CA GLN A 727 -25.01 -22.04 1.54
C GLN A 727 -26.00 -21.07 0.90
N LEU A 728 -25.51 -20.06 0.18
CA LEU A 728 -26.33 -19.08 -0.51
C LEU A 728 -27.11 -19.70 -1.67
N LEU A 729 -26.49 -20.56 -2.47
CA LEU A 729 -27.19 -21.31 -3.52
C LEU A 729 -28.24 -22.25 -2.94
N THR A 730 -27.99 -22.85 -1.78
CA THR A 730 -28.98 -23.68 -1.09
C THR A 730 -30.18 -22.86 -0.62
N LYS A 731 -29.95 -21.67 -0.05
CA LYS A 731 -31.02 -20.72 0.33
C LYS A 731 -31.77 -20.21 -0.91
N LEU A 732 -31.04 -19.89 -1.98
CA LEU A 732 -31.60 -19.40 -3.24
C LEU A 732 -32.49 -20.44 -3.92
N ASP A 733 -32.01 -21.69 -4.02
CA ASP A 733 -32.75 -22.84 -4.55
C ASP A 733 -34.06 -23.09 -3.78
N ALA A 734 -34.02 -22.94 -2.45
CA ALA A 734 -35.20 -23.06 -1.59
C ALA A 734 -36.14 -21.83 -1.65
N SER A 735 -35.71 -20.72 -2.23
CA SER A 735 -36.44 -19.45 -2.20
C SER A 735 -37.68 -19.47 -3.10
N LYS A 736 -38.69 -18.66 -2.73
CA LYS A 736 -39.87 -18.44 -3.57
C LYS A 736 -39.50 -17.87 -4.96
N MET A 737 -38.43 -17.06 -5.02
CA MET A 737 -37.94 -16.45 -6.26
C MET A 737 -37.52 -17.51 -7.28
N VAL A 738 -36.79 -18.55 -6.86
CA VAL A 738 -36.42 -19.66 -7.74
C VAL A 738 -37.62 -20.56 -8.02
N GLN A 739 -38.50 -20.82 -7.04
CA GLN A 739 -39.71 -21.62 -7.26
C GLN A 739 -40.61 -21.05 -8.36
N ASP A 740 -40.76 -19.72 -8.42
CA ASP A 740 -41.56 -18.99 -9.40
C ASP A 740 -40.80 -18.76 -10.74
N ALA A 741 -39.51 -19.09 -10.82
CA ALA A 741 -38.69 -18.88 -12.01
C ALA A 741 -38.98 -19.89 -13.13
N PRO A 742 -38.71 -19.51 -14.40
CA PRO A 742 -38.75 -20.42 -15.54
C PRO A 742 -38.00 -21.75 -15.28
N PRO A 743 -38.47 -22.90 -15.81
CA PRO A 743 -37.85 -24.21 -15.56
C PRO A 743 -36.36 -24.26 -15.88
N THR A 744 -35.91 -23.53 -16.91
CA THR A 744 -34.50 -23.43 -17.31
C THR A 744 -33.62 -22.78 -16.24
N LEU A 745 -34.10 -21.72 -15.58
CA LEU A 745 -33.36 -21.05 -14.50
C LEU A 745 -33.36 -21.89 -13.22
N ARG A 746 -34.48 -22.55 -12.90
CA ARG A 746 -34.54 -23.52 -11.79
C ARG A 746 -33.53 -24.65 -11.96
N GLN A 747 -33.51 -25.24 -13.16
CA GLN A 747 -32.55 -26.28 -13.50
C GLN A 747 -31.11 -25.77 -13.38
N ARG A 748 -30.82 -24.55 -13.87
CA ARG A 748 -29.47 -23.97 -13.81
C ARG A 748 -28.98 -23.75 -12.39
N VAL A 749 -29.85 -23.27 -11.49
CA VAL A 749 -29.52 -23.10 -10.06
C VAL A 749 -29.24 -24.45 -9.39
N ALA A 750 -30.07 -25.46 -9.66
CA ALA A 750 -29.86 -26.82 -9.13
C ALA A 750 -28.57 -27.47 -9.65
N GLU A 751 -28.25 -27.28 -10.93
CA GLU A 751 -26.99 -27.73 -11.55
C GLU A 751 -25.77 -27.06 -10.90
N LEU A 752 -25.80 -25.73 -10.72
CA LEU A 752 -24.73 -24.98 -10.06
C LEU A 752 -24.55 -25.43 -8.60
N LYS A 753 -25.63 -25.58 -7.84
CA LYS A 753 -25.60 -26.10 -6.47
C LYS A 753 -24.93 -27.47 -6.41
N SER A 754 -25.34 -28.38 -7.29
CA SER A 754 -24.76 -29.73 -7.36
C SER A 754 -23.28 -29.70 -7.73
N ALA A 755 -22.89 -28.80 -8.65
CA ALA A 755 -21.50 -28.64 -9.06
C ALA A 755 -20.61 -28.07 -7.94
N VAL A 756 -21.11 -27.13 -7.14
CA VAL A 756 -20.37 -26.55 -6.00
C VAL A 756 -20.08 -27.62 -4.94
N THR A 757 -21.06 -28.46 -4.60
CA THR A 757 -20.87 -29.52 -3.60
C THR A 757 -19.79 -30.54 -4.01
N ILE A 758 -19.52 -30.70 -5.32
CA ILE A 758 -18.50 -31.62 -5.85
C ILE A 758 -17.14 -30.91 -6.05
N PHE A 759 -17.10 -29.57 -6.00
CA PHE A 759 -15.94 -28.74 -6.36
C PHE A 759 -14.70 -29.03 -5.52
N ASP A 760 -14.89 -29.32 -4.24
CA ASP A 760 -13.80 -29.59 -3.29
C ASP A 760 -13.16 -30.97 -3.49
N PHE A 761 -13.84 -31.92 -4.16
CA PHE A 761 -13.40 -33.31 -4.28
C PHE A 761 -12.85 -33.66 -5.67
N GLU A 762 -13.49 -33.20 -6.76
CA GLU A 762 -13.11 -33.56 -8.14
C GLU A 762 -13.24 -32.39 -9.13
N ARG A 763 -12.36 -31.40 -8.98
CA ARG A 763 -12.35 -30.16 -9.78
C ARG A 763 -12.31 -30.38 -11.31
N GLU A 764 -11.69 -31.46 -11.76
CA GLU A 764 -11.60 -31.82 -13.19
C GLU A 764 -12.87 -32.47 -13.74
N ALA A 765 -13.70 -33.09 -12.89
CA ALA A 765 -14.95 -33.75 -13.27
C ALA A 765 -16.10 -32.76 -13.55
N ILE A 766 -15.96 -31.50 -13.13
CA ILE A 766 -16.98 -30.45 -13.28
C ILE A 766 -16.96 -29.88 -14.71
N ARG A 767 -18.13 -29.65 -15.31
CA ARG A 767 -18.21 -29.05 -16.66
C ARG A 767 -17.63 -27.64 -16.67
N ARG A 768 -17.02 -27.25 -17.78
CA ARG A 768 -16.39 -25.91 -17.93
C ARG A 768 -17.39 -24.77 -17.66
N GLU A 769 -18.62 -24.89 -18.15
CA GLU A 769 -19.68 -23.89 -17.95
C GLU A 769 -20.06 -23.74 -16.47
N ASP A 770 -20.08 -24.83 -15.71
CA ASP A 770 -20.38 -24.80 -14.28
C ASP A 770 -19.23 -24.16 -13.50
N ARG A 771 -17.96 -24.48 -13.85
CA ARG A 771 -16.80 -23.80 -13.26
C ARG A 771 -16.85 -22.29 -13.47
N ILE A 772 -17.21 -21.83 -14.67
CA ILE A 772 -17.37 -20.41 -14.97
C ILE A 772 -18.48 -19.80 -14.10
N GLY A 773 -19.63 -20.48 -13.99
CA GLY A 773 -20.74 -20.03 -13.15
C GLY A 773 -20.39 -19.94 -11.66
N ILE A 774 -19.66 -20.94 -11.13
CA ILE A 774 -19.18 -20.95 -9.74
C ILE A 774 -18.21 -19.81 -9.50
N HIS A 775 -17.26 -19.58 -10.41
CA HIS A 775 -16.33 -18.45 -10.32
C HIS A 775 -17.07 -17.10 -10.35
N ALA A 776 -18.03 -16.93 -11.26
CA ALA A 776 -18.82 -15.69 -11.32
C ALA A 776 -19.62 -15.45 -10.03
N PHE A 777 -20.24 -16.49 -9.46
CA PHE A 777 -20.96 -16.37 -8.20
C PHE A 777 -20.02 -16.12 -7.02
N SER A 778 -18.83 -16.73 -7.01
CA SER A 778 -17.81 -16.49 -5.99
C SER A 778 -17.34 -15.04 -5.98
N ASN A 779 -17.15 -14.45 -7.17
CA ASN A 779 -16.83 -13.03 -7.32
C ASN A 779 -17.96 -12.16 -6.77
N LEU A 780 -19.22 -12.43 -7.14
CA LEU A 780 -20.37 -11.70 -6.62
C LEU A 780 -20.47 -11.77 -5.09
N VAL A 781 -20.19 -12.93 -4.50
CA VAL A 781 -20.16 -13.10 -3.04
C VAL A 781 -19.05 -12.29 -2.39
N LEU A 782 -17.84 -12.24 -2.99
CA LEU A 782 -16.75 -11.39 -2.51
C LEU A 782 -17.09 -9.89 -2.61
N ASP A 783 -17.74 -9.48 -3.70
CA ASP A 783 -18.13 -8.09 -3.96
C ASP A 783 -19.24 -7.65 -3.00
N ALA A 784 -20.15 -8.55 -2.62
CA ALA A 784 -21.24 -8.29 -1.70
C ALA A 784 -20.88 -8.48 -0.21
N ALA A 785 -19.73 -9.08 0.12
CA ALA A 785 -19.38 -9.40 1.50
C ALA A 785 -19.16 -8.16 2.36
N ASN A 786 -19.73 -8.18 3.56
CA ASN A 786 -19.51 -7.18 4.59
C ASN A 786 -18.12 -7.32 5.23
N ILE A 787 -17.67 -8.56 5.47
CA ILE A 787 -16.33 -8.82 6.00
C ILE A 787 -15.59 -9.74 5.04
N VAL A 788 -14.48 -9.26 4.50
CA VAL A 788 -13.56 -10.09 3.70
C VAL A 788 -12.32 -10.37 4.54
N ILE A 789 -11.98 -11.64 4.73
CA ILE A 789 -10.79 -12.08 5.46
C ILE A 789 -9.82 -12.70 4.45
N SER A 790 -8.70 -12.06 4.18
CA SER A 790 -7.75 -12.51 3.15
C SER A 790 -6.29 -12.23 3.52
N THR A 791 -5.35 -13.03 3.01
CA THR A 791 -3.93 -12.68 3.15
C THR A 791 -3.57 -11.51 2.24
N ALA A 792 -2.56 -10.73 2.63
CA ALA A 792 -2.19 -9.50 1.90
C ALA A 792 -1.81 -9.72 0.43
N ASN A 793 -1.36 -10.92 0.06
CA ASN A 793 -0.91 -11.28 -1.29
C ASN A 793 -1.88 -12.23 -2.04
N SER A 794 -3.15 -12.31 -1.61
CA SER A 794 -4.13 -13.20 -2.25
C SER A 794 -4.47 -12.72 -3.67
N PRO A 795 -4.87 -13.65 -4.57
CA PRO A 795 -5.37 -13.27 -5.89
C PRO A 795 -6.66 -12.44 -5.82
N ASP A 796 -7.48 -12.64 -4.78
CA ASP A 796 -8.72 -11.88 -4.62
C ASP A 796 -8.43 -10.42 -4.26
N ILE A 797 -7.40 -10.12 -3.45
CA ILE A 797 -6.97 -8.75 -3.18
C ILE A 797 -6.51 -8.05 -4.47
N GLU A 798 -5.71 -8.73 -5.29
CA GLU A 798 -5.30 -8.20 -6.60
C GLU A 798 -6.51 -7.87 -7.48
N ARG A 799 -7.48 -8.80 -7.59
CA ARG A 799 -8.72 -8.58 -8.35
C ARG A 799 -9.50 -7.37 -7.82
N LEU A 800 -9.73 -7.30 -6.50
CA LEU A 800 -10.45 -6.19 -5.87
C LEU A 800 -9.76 -4.85 -6.14
N VAL A 801 -8.42 -4.82 -6.19
CA VAL A 801 -7.66 -3.62 -6.55
C VAL A 801 -7.85 -3.26 -8.03
N GLU A 802 -7.76 -4.24 -8.94
CA GLU A 802 -7.97 -4.04 -10.38
C GLU A 802 -9.38 -3.56 -10.70
N GLU A 803 -10.39 -4.09 -10.00
CA GLU A 803 -11.81 -3.70 -10.12
C GLU A 803 -12.13 -2.41 -9.36
N ARG A 804 -11.18 -1.85 -8.61
CA ARG A 804 -11.32 -0.62 -7.81
C ARG A 804 -12.40 -0.71 -6.74
N GLU A 805 -12.56 -1.91 -6.16
CA GLU A 805 -13.42 -2.14 -5.02
C GLU A 805 -12.94 -1.34 -3.79
N GLN A 806 -13.88 -0.97 -2.93
CA GLN A 806 -13.60 -0.12 -1.77
C GLN A 806 -14.30 -0.65 -0.52
N PHE A 807 -13.55 -0.59 0.57
CA PHE A 807 -13.96 -0.95 1.91
C PHE A 807 -13.97 0.32 2.78
N ASP A 808 -14.93 0.41 3.69
CA ASP A 808 -14.99 1.48 4.68
C ASP A 808 -13.78 1.43 5.62
N TRP A 809 -13.26 0.22 5.86
CA TRP A 809 -12.08 -0.01 6.68
C TRP A 809 -11.20 -1.13 6.14
N VAL A 810 -9.90 -0.92 6.22
CA VAL A 810 -8.89 -1.98 6.11
C VAL A 810 -8.19 -2.13 7.46
N ILE A 811 -8.22 -3.34 8.02
CA ILE A 811 -7.51 -3.69 9.24
C ILE A 811 -6.46 -4.74 8.90
N ILE A 812 -5.18 -4.43 9.18
CA ILE A 812 -4.05 -5.32 8.95
C ILE A 812 -3.50 -5.80 10.29
N GLU A 813 -3.69 -7.08 10.60
CA GLU A 813 -3.08 -7.74 11.76
C GLU A 813 -1.67 -8.27 11.42
N GLU A 814 -0.79 -8.28 12.42
CA GLU A 814 0.63 -8.64 12.26
C GLU A 814 1.33 -7.80 11.17
N ALA A 815 0.94 -6.52 11.03
CA ALA A 815 1.48 -5.60 10.02
C ALA A 815 3.00 -5.40 10.12
N ALA A 816 3.59 -5.62 11.30
CA ALA A 816 5.04 -5.59 11.50
C ALA A 816 5.80 -6.71 10.76
N LYS A 817 5.11 -7.75 10.30
CA LYS A 817 5.66 -8.86 9.49
C LYS A 817 5.57 -8.62 7.99
N ALA A 818 4.90 -7.56 7.54
CA ALA A 818 4.69 -7.28 6.13
C ALA A 818 5.68 -6.25 5.61
N THR A 819 6.18 -6.46 4.40
CA THR A 819 6.94 -5.45 3.66
C THR A 819 6.00 -4.42 3.00
N GLY A 820 6.53 -3.29 2.57
CA GLY A 820 5.79 -2.29 1.79
C GLY A 820 5.05 -2.90 0.60
N PRO A 821 5.73 -3.66 -0.30
CA PRO A 821 5.08 -4.35 -1.41
C PRO A 821 3.91 -5.26 -1.02
N GLU A 822 3.97 -5.92 0.14
CA GLU A 822 2.86 -6.75 0.65
C GLU A 822 1.67 -5.92 1.12
N LEU A 823 1.92 -4.73 1.68
CA LEU A 823 0.88 -3.86 2.22
C LEU A 823 0.15 -3.04 1.15
N VAL A 824 0.76 -2.80 -0.02
CA VAL A 824 0.16 -1.96 -1.08
C VAL A 824 -1.25 -2.42 -1.43
N GLY A 825 -1.42 -3.69 -1.81
CA GLY A 825 -2.71 -4.24 -2.24
C GLY A 825 -3.86 -3.98 -1.26
N PRO A 826 -3.79 -4.50 -0.01
CA PRO A 826 -4.86 -4.30 0.95
C PRO A 826 -5.05 -2.82 1.34
N LEU A 827 -3.99 -2.01 1.46
CA LEU A 827 -4.13 -0.60 1.86
C LEU A 827 -4.73 0.29 0.75
N MET A 828 -4.66 -0.13 -0.51
CA MET A 828 -5.31 0.54 -1.65
C MET A 828 -6.83 0.38 -1.64
N LEU A 829 -7.37 -0.57 -0.88
CA LEU A 829 -8.79 -0.87 -0.86
C LEU A 829 -9.60 -0.02 0.14
N SER A 830 -8.96 0.91 0.87
CA SER A 830 -9.68 1.83 1.74
C SER A 830 -8.94 3.15 1.96
N GLY A 831 -9.68 4.23 2.20
CA GLY A 831 -9.16 5.50 2.72
C GLY A 831 -8.99 5.53 4.24
N ARG A 832 -9.37 4.45 4.95
CA ARG A 832 -9.25 4.32 6.41
C ARG A 832 -8.59 3.01 6.82
N ARG A 833 -7.45 3.12 7.49
CA ARG A 833 -6.49 2.03 7.66
C ARG A 833 -6.10 1.88 9.12
N LEU A 834 -6.23 0.67 9.65
CA LEU A 834 -5.71 0.28 10.96
C LEU A 834 -4.62 -0.76 10.76
N LEU A 835 -3.40 -0.46 11.21
CA LEU A 835 -2.29 -1.40 11.20
C LEU A 835 -1.98 -1.81 12.63
N ILE A 836 -2.05 -3.11 12.92
CA ILE A 836 -1.78 -3.68 14.24
C ILE A 836 -0.59 -4.63 14.12
N GLY A 837 0.44 -4.43 14.94
CA GLY A 837 1.65 -5.23 14.84
C GLY A 837 2.59 -5.04 16.02
N ASP A 838 3.72 -5.73 15.99
CA ASP A 838 4.75 -5.62 17.03
C ASP A 838 6.14 -5.75 16.40
N HIS A 839 6.82 -4.62 16.24
CA HIS A 839 8.14 -4.58 15.61
C HIS A 839 9.27 -5.09 16.52
N HIS A 840 8.97 -5.43 17.79
CA HIS A 840 9.88 -6.17 18.68
C HIS A 840 9.69 -7.70 18.60
N GLN A 841 8.74 -8.18 17.79
CA GLN A 841 8.60 -9.59 17.41
C GLN A 841 9.19 -9.83 16.02
N LEU A 842 8.87 -10.98 15.39
CA LEU A 842 9.48 -11.40 14.13
C LEU A 842 9.24 -10.36 13.02
N PRO A 843 10.29 -9.96 12.29
CA PRO A 843 10.19 -9.03 11.17
C PRO A 843 9.68 -9.75 9.90
N PRO A 844 9.53 -9.05 8.76
CA PRO A 844 9.31 -9.69 7.48
C PRO A 844 10.44 -10.70 7.16
N PHE A 845 10.09 -11.75 6.44
CA PHE A 845 11.02 -12.83 6.09
C PHE A 845 12.25 -12.30 5.35
N ASP A 846 13.44 -12.80 5.69
CA ASP A 846 14.75 -12.38 5.15
C ASP A 846 15.07 -10.87 5.20
N SER A 847 14.29 -10.07 5.94
CA SER A 847 14.45 -8.60 5.96
C SER A 847 15.85 -8.16 6.36
N ASP A 848 16.49 -8.75 7.37
CA ASP A 848 17.86 -8.36 7.76
C ASP A 848 18.87 -8.53 6.61
N ARG A 849 18.70 -9.56 5.77
CA ARG A 849 19.54 -9.78 4.58
C ARG A 849 19.28 -8.70 3.53
N LEU A 850 18.00 -8.39 3.27
CA LEU A 850 17.61 -7.36 2.31
C LEU A 850 18.05 -5.96 2.76
N ILE A 851 17.98 -5.63 4.05
CA ILE A 851 18.53 -4.38 4.62
C ILE A 851 20.03 -4.30 4.34
N GLY A 852 20.78 -5.39 4.55
CA GLY A 852 22.21 -5.43 4.28
C GLY A 852 22.55 -5.09 2.82
N ILE A 853 21.72 -5.52 1.87
CA ILE A 853 21.87 -5.19 0.44
C ILE A 853 21.47 -3.74 0.18
N LEU A 854 20.29 -3.30 0.65
CA LEU A 854 19.75 -1.96 0.36
C LEU A 854 20.56 -0.82 0.99
N THR A 855 21.24 -1.09 2.10
CA THR A 855 22.09 -0.09 2.79
C THR A 855 23.50 -0.01 2.20
N ASP A 856 23.97 -1.03 1.47
CA ASP A 856 25.22 -0.99 0.73
C ASP A 856 24.96 -0.67 -0.75
N TYR A 857 25.12 0.62 -1.07
CA TYR A 857 24.92 1.15 -2.42
C TYR A 857 25.69 0.40 -3.52
N SER A 858 26.90 -0.09 -3.21
CA SER A 858 27.68 -0.87 -4.17
C SER A 858 26.96 -2.16 -4.51
N LEU A 859 26.40 -2.85 -3.50
CA LEU A 859 25.65 -4.08 -3.70
C LEU A 859 24.36 -3.85 -4.49
N VAL A 860 23.66 -2.74 -4.25
CA VAL A 860 22.47 -2.37 -5.03
C VAL A 860 22.81 -2.20 -6.52
N VAL A 861 23.87 -1.46 -6.85
CA VAL A 861 24.33 -1.29 -8.25
C VAL A 861 24.66 -2.63 -8.89
N HIS A 862 25.39 -3.49 -8.17
CA HIS A 862 25.72 -4.82 -8.67
C HIS A 862 24.46 -5.68 -8.90
N ALA A 863 23.49 -5.64 -7.99
CA ALA A 863 22.24 -6.38 -8.11
C ALA A 863 21.42 -5.89 -9.32
N LEU A 864 21.33 -4.58 -9.55
CA LEU A 864 20.62 -4.02 -10.70
C LEU A 864 21.29 -4.39 -12.03
N THR A 865 22.63 -4.43 -12.07
CA THR A 865 23.38 -4.79 -13.29
C THR A 865 23.05 -6.19 -13.82
N VAL A 866 22.62 -7.09 -12.94
CA VAL A 866 22.33 -8.51 -13.26
C VAL A 866 20.84 -8.84 -13.21
N ALA A 867 20.00 -7.87 -12.87
CA ALA A 867 18.57 -8.10 -12.67
C ALA A 867 17.91 -8.65 -13.94
N GLU A 868 18.22 -8.06 -15.11
CA GLU A 868 17.71 -8.52 -16.40
C GLU A 868 18.01 -10.01 -16.66
N GLN A 869 19.22 -10.48 -16.32
CA GLN A 869 19.64 -11.85 -16.55
C GLN A 869 19.01 -12.89 -15.62
N LEU A 870 18.53 -12.47 -14.44
CA LEU A 870 18.03 -13.38 -13.41
C LEU A 870 16.52 -13.37 -13.30
N VAL A 871 15.92 -12.20 -13.51
CA VAL A 871 14.52 -11.95 -13.20
C VAL A 871 13.80 -11.15 -14.28
N GLY A 872 14.44 -10.80 -15.41
CA GLY A 872 13.81 -10.04 -16.49
C GLY A 872 12.44 -10.57 -16.91
N ASP A 873 12.30 -11.89 -17.07
CA ASP A 873 11.03 -12.56 -17.46
C ASP A 873 9.89 -12.44 -16.43
N LEU A 874 10.17 -12.03 -15.18
CA LEU A 874 9.15 -11.72 -14.18
C LEU A 874 8.58 -10.31 -14.31
N PHE A 875 9.34 -9.38 -14.88
CA PHE A 875 9.03 -7.96 -14.87
C PHE A 875 8.59 -7.53 -16.28
N PHE A 876 7.40 -6.96 -16.40
CA PHE A 876 6.94 -6.36 -17.65
C PHE A 876 7.83 -5.14 -17.98
N GLU A 877 8.29 -5.04 -19.22
CA GLU A 877 9.47 -4.29 -19.73
C GLU A 877 9.64 -2.79 -19.34
N SER A 878 8.76 -2.14 -18.58
CA SER A 878 8.94 -0.74 -18.17
C SER A 878 9.65 -0.57 -16.82
N GLY A 879 9.20 -1.23 -15.75
CA GLY A 879 9.68 -0.92 -14.39
C GLY A 879 11.12 -1.32 -14.10
N LEU A 880 11.62 -2.39 -14.75
CA LEU A 880 12.99 -2.86 -14.55
C LEU A 880 14.01 -2.00 -15.32
N ALA A 881 13.65 -1.50 -16.51
CA ALA A 881 14.49 -0.61 -17.30
C ALA A 881 14.76 0.70 -16.53
N ASP A 882 13.73 1.29 -15.92
CA ASP A 882 13.87 2.50 -15.11
C ASP A 882 14.79 2.29 -13.90
N LEU A 883 14.63 1.16 -13.20
CA LEU A 883 15.50 0.80 -12.07
C LEU A 883 16.95 0.56 -12.50
N THR A 884 17.18 -0.11 -13.62
CA THR A 884 18.54 -0.36 -14.12
C THR A 884 19.22 0.93 -14.59
N ALA A 885 18.46 1.88 -15.15
CA ALA A 885 18.97 3.21 -15.49
C ALA A 885 19.50 3.97 -14.25
N LEU A 886 18.87 3.79 -13.08
CA LEU A 886 19.32 4.40 -11.82
C LEU A 886 20.71 3.94 -11.38
N ALA A 887 21.20 2.78 -11.84
CA ALA A 887 22.57 2.35 -11.56
C ALA A 887 23.63 3.36 -12.04
N SER A 888 23.29 4.19 -13.03
CA SER A 888 24.12 5.26 -13.55
C SER A 888 23.87 6.63 -12.89
N ALA A 889 22.96 6.73 -11.91
CA ALA A 889 22.55 7.96 -11.24
C ALA A 889 22.70 7.87 -9.70
N PRO A 890 23.93 8.05 -9.15
CA PRO A 890 24.21 7.68 -7.76
C PRO A 890 23.44 8.44 -6.69
N VAL A 891 23.16 9.72 -6.92
CA VAL A 891 22.40 10.53 -5.97
C VAL A 891 20.94 10.05 -5.89
N GLN A 892 20.33 9.78 -7.04
CA GLN A 892 18.96 9.29 -7.12
C GLN A 892 18.84 7.87 -6.57
N LEU A 893 19.75 6.97 -6.94
CA LEU A 893 19.71 5.60 -6.45
C LEU A 893 19.95 5.52 -4.93
N LYS A 894 20.79 6.39 -4.36
CA LYS A 894 20.91 6.50 -2.90
C LYS A 894 19.59 6.91 -2.25
N LEU A 895 18.94 7.95 -2.77
CA LEU A 895 17.63 8.40 -2.27
C LEU A 895 16.57 7.28 -2.34
N VAL A 896 16.49 6.59 -3.48
CA VAL A 896 15.59 5.43 -3.67
C VAL A 896 15.94 4.31 -2.70
N SER A 897 17.22 4.02 -2.47
CA SER A 897 17.66 2.95 -1.55
C SER A 897 17.35 3.26 -0.08
N ASP A 898 17.50 4.52 0.33
CA ASP A 898 17.13 4.99 1.68
C ASP A 898 15.62 4.82 1.92
N VAL A 899 14.80 5.20 0.93
CA VAL A 899 13.34 5.01 0.99
C VAL A 899 12.97 3.52 0.91
N ALA A 900 13.63 2.72 0.08
CA ALA A 900 13.40 1.27 -0.03
C ALA A 900 13.68 0.56 1.29
N THR A 901 14.74 0.97 2.00
CA THR A 901 15.08 0.45 3.33
C THR A 901 13.96 0.74 4.33
N ARG A 902 13.38 1.95 4.31
CA ARG A 902 12.21 2.31 5.12
C ARG A 902 10.97 1.48 4.75
N MET A 903 10.76 1.25 3.46
CA MET A 903 9.63 0.48 2.91
C MET A 903 9.76 -1.03 3.08
N LEU A 904 10.90 -1.54 3.53
CA LEU A 904 11.04 -2.96 3.85
C LEU A 904 10.36 -3.31 5.19
N GLN A 905 10.35 -2.39 6.15
CA GLN A 905 9.67 -2.53 7.45
C GLN A 905 8.83 -1.28 7.78
N PRO A 906 7.83 -0.93 6.97
CA PRO A 906 7.13 0.35 7.06
C PRO A 906 6.44 0.55 8.42
N PHE A 907 5.82 -0.49 8.99
CA PHE A 907 5.18 -0.42 10.31
C PHE A 907 6.15 0.01 11.41
N ARG A 908 7.36 -0.58 11.41
CA ARG A 908 8.42 -0.25 12.36
C ARG A 908 8.88 1.19 12.15
N THR A 909 9.26 1.52 10.92
CA THR A 909 9.77 2.85 10.57
C THR A 909 8.80 3.95 11.00
N PHE A 910 7.51 3.82 10.67
CA PHE A 910 6.52 4.83 10.98
C PHE A 910 6.21 4.94 12.48
N SER A 911 6.16 3.80 13.20
CA SER A 911 5.94 3.82 14.65
C SER A 911 7.13 4.45 15.40
N GLU A 912 8.36 4.11 15.02
CA GLU A 912 9.58 4.69 15.61
C GLU A 912 9.74 6.18 15.24
N ASP A 913 9.39 6.57 14.01
CA ASP A 913 9.36 7.98 13.57
C ASP A 913 8.36 8.80 14.38
N ASP A 914 7.15 8.29 14.59
CA ASP A 914 6.10 8.94 15.40
C ASP A 914 6.54 9.07 16.86
N GLU A 915 7.11 8.01 17.46
CA GLU A 915 7.61 8.05 18.83
C GLU A 915 8.69 9.14 19.01
N ARG A 916 9.64 9.25 18.07
CA ARG A 916 10.66 10.32 18.07
C ARG A 916 10.05 11.71 17.93
N ARG A 917 9.00 11.86 17.11
CA ARG A 917 8.29 13.14 16.94
C ARG A 917 7.53 13.53 18.20
N ILE A 918 6.85 12.60 18.86
CA ILE A 918 6.12 12.86 20.12
C ILE A 918 7.10 13.28 21.23
N GLN A 919 8.26 12.62 21.34
CA GLN A 919 9.30 13.00 22.31
C GLN A 919 9.81 14.43 22.11
N THR A 920 9.88 14.90 20.86
CA THR A 920 10.33 16.28 20.54
C THR A 920 9.19 17.30 20.54
N ARG A 921 7.94 16.88 20.32
CA ARG A 921 6.73 17.72 20.22
C ARG A 921 5.53 17.05 20.90
N PRO A 922 5.44 17.07 22.24
CA PRO A 922 4.46 16.27 23.00
C PRO A 922 2.99 16.71 22.82
N ASN A 923 2.74 17.95 22.38
CA ASN A 923 1.39 18.47 22.15
C ASN A 923 0.83 18.13 20.76
N HIS A 924 1.57 17.40 19.94
CA HIS A 924 1.12 17.06 18.59
C HIS A 924 0.38 15.72 18.56
N ARG A 925 -0.49 15.58 17.56
CA ARG A 925 -1.29 14.38 17.38
C ARG A 925 -0.43 13.17 17.02
N ALA A 926 -0.53 12.12 17.84
CA ALA A 926 0.10 10.83 17.57
C ALA A 926 -0.66 10.07 16.48
N ILE A 927 0.08 9.40 15.59
CA ILE A 927 -0.46 8.47 14.59
C ILE A 927 -0.32 7.01 15.02
N SER A 928 0.38 6.78 16.13
CA SER A 928 0.58 5.46 16.71
C SER A 928 0.32 5.43 18.21
N THR A 929 0.03 4.24 18.73
CA THR A 929 -0.01 4.00 20.18
C THR A 929 0.45 2.59 20.51
N MET A 930 0.88 2.38 21.75
CA MET A 930 1.27 1.07 22.27
C MET A 930 0.28 0.59 23.32
N LEU A 931 -0.19 -0.65 23.20
CA LEU A 931 -0.97 -1.30 24.25
C LEU A 931 -0.02 -1.81 25.36
N THR A 932 -0.27 -1.45 26.61
CA THR A 932 0.71 -1.62 27.71
C THR A 932 0.31 -2.64 28.79
N GLU A 933 -0.89 -3.23 28.71
CA GLU A 933 -1.41 -4.18 29.71
C GLU A 933 -1.61 -5.58 29.12
N GLN A 934 -0.77 -6.54 29.54
CA GLN A 934 -0.85 -7.94 29.13
C GLN A 934 -1.81 -8.74 30.02
N ARG A 935 -2.60 -9.64 29.40
CA ARG A 935 -3.61 -10.49 30.04
C ARG A 935 -3.38 -11.99 29.86
N ARG A 936 -2.32 -12.39 29.16
CA ARG A 936 -2.04 -13.79 28.80
C ARG A 936 -1.21 -14.46 29.87
N MET A 937 0.01 -13.95 30.06
CA MET A 937 1.09 -14.60 30.77
C MET A 937 0.91 -14.47 32.27
N ASP A 938 1.39 -15.47 33.01
CA ASP A 938 1.63 -15.36 34.44
C ASP A 938 2.58 -14.16 34.73
N PRO A 939 2.38 -13.39 35.83
CA PRO A 939 3.22 -12.25 36.17
C PRO A 939 4.72 -12.53 36.16
N ALA A 940 5.16 -13.73 36.57
CA ALA A 940 6.59 -14.08 36.56
C ALA A 940 7.14 -14.21 35.14
N ILE A 941 6.37 -14.83 34.23
CA ILE A 941 6.72 -14.95 32.80
C ILE A 941 6.71 -13.55 32.16
N ALA A 942 5.66 -12.78 32.41
CA ALA A 942 5.51 -11.43 31.88
C ALA A 942 6.64 -10.50 32.31
N SER A 943 7.14 -10.62 33.54
CA SER A 943 8.24 -9.80 34.06
C SER A 943 9.54 -10.03 33.30
N ILE A 944 9.85 -11.28 32.93
CA ILE A 944 11.02 -11.60 32.10
C ILE A 944 10.90 -10.97 30.70
N VAL A 945 9.73 -11.08 30.08
CA VAL A 945 9.46 -10.52 28.74
C VAL A 945 9.47 -8.99 28.77
N ALA A 946 8.81 -8.37 29.75
CA ALA A 946 8.71 -6.93 29.90
C ALA A 946 10.09 -6.30 30.15
N ALA A 947 10.88 -6.85 31.07
CA ALA A 947 12.22 -6.33 31.37
C ALA A 947 13.17 -6.41 30.17
N ALA A 948 13.11 -7.51 29.39
CA ALA A 948 14.05 -7.76 28.31
C ALA A 948 13.69 -7.04 27.00
N PHE A 949 12.39 -6.87 26.70
CA PHE A 949 11.94 -6.42 25.36
C PHE A 949 11.06 -5.17 25.38
N TYR A 950 10.45 -4.82 26.52
CA TYR A 950 9.53 -3.68 26.65
C TYR A 950 9.77 -2.90 27.95
N PRO A 951 11.02 -2.43 28.20
CA PRO A 951 11.43 -1.92 29.50
C PRO A 951 10.56 -0.71 29.92
N GLY A 952 9.87 -0.84 31.05
CA GLY A 952 8.99 0.21 31.60
C GLY A 952 7.70 0.46 30.79
N ARG A 953 7.43 -0.33 29.75
CA ARG A 953 6.28 -0.13 28.84
C ARG A 953 5.22 -1.23 28.91
N LEU A 954 5.56 -2.43 29.37
CA LEU A 954 4.62 -3.55 29.49
C LEU A 954 4.39 -3.93 30.96
N SER A 955 3.12 -4.08 31.34
CA SER A 955 2.70 -4.45 32.69
C SER A 955 1.64 -5.57 32.66
N THR A 956 1.48 -6.28 33.78
CA THR A 956 0.44 -7.31 33.91
C THR A 956 -0.85 -6.69 34.41
N GLU A 957 -1.95 -6.96 33.71
CA GLU A 957 -3.29 -6.52 34.09
C GLU A 957 -3.68 -7.07 35.47
N THR A 958 -4.34 -6.24 36.28
CA THR A 958 -4.64 -6.52 37.69
C THR A 958 -5.46 -7.80 37.93
N GLY A 959 -6.48 -8.04 37.11
CA GLY A 959 -7.29 -9.25 37.10
C GLY A 959 -6.52 -10.49 36.68
N ARG A 960 -5.62 -10.42 35.70
CA ARG A 960 -4.72 -11.52 35.35
C ARG A 960 -3.75 -11.85 36.49
N ALA A 961 -3.18 -10.84 37.14
CA ALA A 961 -2.33 -11.03 38.32
C ALA A 961 -3.10 -11.68 39.47
N ARG A 962 -4.33 -11.22 39.76
CA ARG A 962 -5.20 -11.83 40.77
C ARG A 962 -5.55 -13.27 40.43
N ARG A 963 -5.89 -13.58 39.18
CA ARG A 963 -6.17 -14.97 38.74
C ARG A 963 -4.95 -15.87 38.89
N ALA A 964 -3.74 -15.38 38.60
CA ALA A 964 -2.52 -16.16 38.84
C ALA A 964 -2.34 -16.58 40.31
N GLU A 965 -2.79 -15.74 41.25
CA GLU A 965 -2.71 -16.05 42.69
C GLU A 965 -3.85 -16.94 43.19
N THR A 966 -5.04 -16.81 42.61
CA THR A 966 -6.28 -17.36 43.17
C THR A 966 -6.80 -18.60 42.45
N GLU A 967 -6.53 -18.72 41.15
CA GLU A 967 -6.99 -19.83 40.31
C GLU A 967 -5.82 -20.79 40.05
N PRO A 968 -5.93 -22.08 40.42
CA PRO A 968 -4.90 -23.05 40.08
C PRO A 968 -4.93 -23.35 38.57
N PRO A 969 -3.77 -23.66 37.96
CA PRO A 969 -3.68 -23.95 36.53
C PRO A 969 -4.50 -25.19 36.13
N PRO A 970 -4.87 -25.34 34.83
CA PRO A 970 -5.64 -26.48 34.31
C PRO A 970 -4.80 -27.77 34.17
N PHE A 971 -3.74 -27.90 34.96
CA PHE A 971 -2.81 -29.03 35.00
C PHE A 971 -2.13 -29.09 36.37
N ARG A 972 -1.52 -30.24 36.68
CA ARG A 972 -0.79 -30.46 37.93
C ARG A 972 0.60 -31.01 37.65
N GLN A 973 1.58 -30.57 38.44
CA GLN A 973 2.93 -31.11 38.44
C GLN A 973 3.05 -32.19 39.50
N LEU A 974 3.62 -33.33 39.11
CA LEU A 974 4.00 -34.40 40.02
C LEU A 974 5.42 -34.15 40.51
N SER A 975 5.66 -34.41 41.80
CA SER A 975 7.02 -34.40 42.37
C SER A 975 7.93 -35.31 41.53
N PRO A 976 9.16 -34.87 41.19
CA PRO A 976 9.88 -33.72 41.72
C PRO A 976 9.83 -32.45 40.83
N LEU A 977 8.91 -32.35 39.87
CA LEU A 977 8.77 -31.14 39.03
C LEU A 977 8.13 -29.99 39.84
N PRO A 978 8.77 -28.81 39.95
CA PRO A 978 8.20 -27.68 40.68
C PRO A 978 6.94 -27.10 40.03
N ALA A 979 6.03 -26.57 40.85
CA ALA A 979 4.81 -25.88 40.41
C ALA A 979 5.03 -24.39 40.05
N SER A 980 6.27 -23.89 40.10
CA SER A 980 6.60 -22.51 39.74
C SER A 980 6.15 -22.17 38.31
N PRO A 981 5.63 -20.96 38.05
CA PRO A 981 5.30 -20.51 36.70
C PRO A 981 6.49 -20.56 35.75
N VAL A 982 7.70 -20.31 36.25
CA VAL A 982 8.94 -20.48 35.49
C VAL A 982 9.79 -21.59 36.11
N VAL A 983 10.13 -22.61 35.32
CA VAL A 983 11.03 -23.69 35.74
C VAL A 983 12.22 -23.74 34.80
N ILE A 984 13.43 -23.69 35.34
CA ILE A 984 14.66 -23.86 34.57
C ILE A 984 15.28 -25.21 34.90
N VAL A 985 15.39 -26.05 33.88
CA VAL A 985 16.15 -27.30 33.93
C VAL A 985 17.57 -26.97 33.49
N ASP A 986 18.43 -26.69 34.48
CA ASP A 986 19.74 -26.07 34.28
C ASP A 986 20.86 -27.10 34.13
N PHE A 987 21.41 -27.18 32.92
CA PHE A 987 22.56 -27.99 32.60
C PHE A 987 23.87 -27.29 32.99
N ALA A 988 24.82 -28.08 33.48
CA ALA A 988 26.19 -27.60 33.65
C ALA A 988 26.79 -27.15 32.31
N HIS A 989 27.54 -26.04 32.31
CA HIS A 989 28.25 -25.57 31.13
C HIS A 989 29.40 -26.53 30.76
N VAL A 990 29.53 -26.85 29.47
CA VAL A 990 30.50 -27.86 28.98
C VAL A 990 31.92 -27.57 29.45
N SER A 991 32.34 -26.30 29.46
CA SER A 991 33.71 -25.90 29.88
C SER A 991 34.04 -26.24 31.33
N ARG A 992 33.05 -26.49 32.21
CA ARG A 992 33.26 -26.89 33.61
C ARG A 992 33.18 -28.38 33.86
N THR A 993 32.73 -29.16 32.89
CA THR A 993 32.54 -30.61 33.05
C THR A 993 33.81 -31.43 32.77
N GLY A 994 34.91 -30.78 32.38
CA GLY A 994 36.17 -31.45 32.00
C GLY A 994 36.11 -32.24 30.68
N LYS A 995 34.95 -32.27 30.02
CA LYS A 995 34.76 -32.94 28.72
C LYS A 995 34.96 -31.92 27.60
N ALA A 996 36.03 -32.09 26.82
CA ALA A 996 36.38 -31.19 25.71
C ALA A 996 35.40 -31.26 24.50
N ARG A 997 34.36 -32.10 24.56
CA ARG A 997 33.40 -32.29 23.46
C ARG A 997 32.09 -31.56 23.76
N PRO A 998 31.55 -30.77 22.80
CA PRO A 998 30.24 -30.15 22.93
C PRO A 998 29.15 -31.19 23.24
N LEU A 999 28.16 -30.85 24.08
CA LEU A 999 26.98 -31.70 24.36
C LEU A 999 26.02 -31.75 23.17
N GLU A 1000 26.13 -30.77 22.29
CA GLU A 1000 25.43 -30.64 21.02
C GLU A 1000 26.11 -31.48 19.91
N PHE A 1001 25.34 -32.21 19.11
CA PHE A 1001 25.85 -33.04 18.01
C PHE A 1001 25.57 -32.42 16.63
N LYS A 1002 26.56 -32.57 15.73
CA LYS A 1002 26.63 -32.16 14.31
C LYS A 1002 26.57 -30.65 14.05
N GLN A 1003 27.61 -30.15 13.38
CA GLN A 1003 27.43 -28.99 12.50
C GLN A 1003 26.62 -29.42 11.29
N PRO A 1004 25.66 -28.61 10.85
CA PRO A 1004 25.20 -27.31 11.38
C PRO A 1004 23.81 -27.36 12.03
N ARG A 1005 23.16 -28.53 12.00
CA ARG A 1005 21.88 -28.80 12.69
C ARG A 1005 22.15 -29.12 14.15
N TRP A 1006 22.20 -28.07 14.98
CA TRP A 1006 22.36 -28.20 16.42
C TRP A 1006 21.20 -28.99 17.02
N ARG A 1007 21.54 -30.07 17.73
CA ARG A 1007 20.63 -30.80 18.62
C ARG A 1007 21.35 -31.20 19.89
N ASN A 1008 20.63 -31.28 20.99
CA ASN A 1008 21.15 -31.68 22.28
C ASN A 1008 20.31 -32.86 22.82
N PRO A 1009 20.78 -34.11 22.64
CA PRO A 1009 20.07 -35.30 23.10
C PRO A 1009 19.81 -35.32 24.61
N SER A 1010 20.68 -34.69 25.40
CA SER A 1010 20.49 -34.61 26.86
C SER A 1010 19.30 -33.72 27.22
N GLU A 1011 19.10 -32.62 26.48
CA GLU A 1011 17.91 -31.78 26.61
C GLU A 1011 16.66 -32.53 26.12
N VAL A 1012 16.74 -33.30 25.02
CA VAL A 1012 15.62 -34.15 24.56
C VAL A 1012 15.17 -35.09 25.67
N ASP A 1013 16.10 -35.80 26.29
CA ASP A 1013 15.77 -36.70 27.41
C ASP A 1013 15.15 -35.95 28.60
N SER A 1014 15.60 -34.73 28.87
CA SER A 1014 15.06 -33.91 29.96
C SER A 1014 13.66 -33.39 29.65
N ILE A 1015 13.36 -33.04 28.40
CA ILE A 1015 12.01 -32.70 27.96
C ILE A 1015 11.06 -33.88 28.21
N ILE A 1016 11.47 -35.11 27.84
CA ILE A 1016 10.68 -36.31 28.11
C ILE A 1016 10.50 -36.53 29.62
N ASP A 1017 11.56 -36.35 30.41
CA ASP A 1017 11.48 -36.48 31.86
C ASP A 1017 10.53 -35.40 32.45
N VAL A 1018 10.50 -34.16 31.95
CA VAL A 1018 9.50 -33.14 32.35
C VAL A 1018 8.07 -33.60 31.99
N LEU A 1019 7.85 -34.05 30.76
CA LEU A 1019 6.52 -34.49 30.29
C LEU A 1019 5.94 -35.63 31.14
N ARG A 1020 6.78 -36.51 31.69
CA ARG A 1020 6.35 -37.57 32.62
C ARG A 1020 5.76 -37.06 33.92
N HIS A 1021 6.10 -35.84 34.33
CA HIS A 1021 5.68 -35.25 35.59
C HIS A 1021 4.55 -34.21 35.44
N ILE A 1022 3.96 -34.08 34.25
CA ILE A 1022 2.82 -33.17 34.02
C ILE A 1022 1.56 -34.01 33.83
N ARG A 1023 0.46 -33.64 34.48
CA ARG A 1023 -0.87 -34.27 34.31
C ARG A 1023 -1.91 -33.21 33.99
N ALA A 1024 -2.83 -33.52 33.07
CA ALA A 1024 -3.94 -32.64 32.76
C ALA A 1024 -4.90 -32.58 33.96
N ASP A 1025 -5.51 -31.43 34.18
CA ASP A 1025 -6.62 -31.26 35.11
C ASP A 1025 -7.79 -30.70 34.29
N SER A 1026 -8.45 -31.59 33.55
CA SER A 1026 -9.52 -31.28 32.60
C SER A 1026 -10.79 -30.84 33.33
N ARG A 1027 -10.79 -29.60 33.82
CA ARG A 1027 -11.97 -28.96 34.41
C ARG A 1027 -12.91 -28.56 33.28
N ASP A 1028 -14.21 -28.75 33.50
CA ASP A 1028 -15.27 -28.37 32.57
C ASP A 1028 -15.18 -29.02 31.18
N GLY A 1029 -14.51 -30.18 31.07
CA GLY A 1029 -14.41 -30.95 29.82
C GLY A 1029 -13.44 -30.39 28.79
N LYS A 1030 -12.71 -29.29 29.07
CA LYS A 1030 -11.69 -28.73 28.17
C LYS A 1030 -10.30 -29.27 28.50
N LYS A 1031 -9.60 -29.76 27.49
CA LYS A 1031 -8.22 -30.25 27.61
C LYS A 1031 -7.23 -29.07 27.69
N PRO A 1032 -6.29 -29.06 28.64
CA PRO A 1032 -5.22 -28.05 28.68
C PRO A 1032 -4.34 -28.13 27.44
N THR A 1033 -3.83 -26.98 27.00
CA THR A 1033 -2.98 -26.86 25.81
C THR A 1033 -1.49 -27.01 26.16
N LEU A 1034 -0.76 -27.77 25.34
CA LEU A 1034 0.67 -28.03 25.51
C LEU A 1034 1.45 -27.69 24.23
N ALA A 1035 2.59 -27.03 24.39
CA ALA A 1035 3.53 -26.80 23.29
C ALA A 1035 4.99 -27.07 23.71
N ILE A 1036 5.78 -27.58 22.77
CA ILE A 1036 7.22 -27.84 22.93
C ILE A 1036 7.95 -27.15 21.79
N LEU A 1037 8.77 -26.16 22.15
CA LEU A 1037 9.40 -25.25 21.21
C LEU A 1037 10.93 -25.37 21.26
N SER A 1038 11.54 -25.28 20.09
CA SER A 1038 12.99 -25.13 19.95
C SER A 1038 13.34 -24.24 18.76
N PRO A 1039 14.39 -23.42 18.83
CA PRO A 1039 14.89 -22.65 17.69
C PRO A 1039 15.40 -23.53 16.53
N TYR A 1040 15.71 -24.80 16.78
CA TYR A 1040 16.42 -25.65 15.85
C TYR A 1040 15.55 -26.81 15.35
N LEU A 1041 15.33 -26.89 14.03
CA LEU A 1041 14.50 -27.93 13.41
C LEU A 1041 14.97 -29.36 13.75
N ALA A 1042 16.29 -29.60 13.77
CA ALA A 1042 16.83 -30.92 14.14
C ALA A 1042 16.55 -31.32 15.59
N GLN A 1043 16.43 -30.34 16.50
CA GLN A 1043 15.99 -30.60 17.87
C GLN A 1043 14.49 -30.92 17.89
N VAL A 1044 13.66 -30.17 17.16
CA VAL A 1044 12.22 -30.44 17.00
C VAL A 1044 11.97 -31.86 16.49
N GLU A 1045 12.64 -32.26 15.40
CA GLU A 1045 12.58 -33.62 14.85
C GLU A 1045 13.00 -34.67 15.88
N SER A 1046 14.08 -34.41 16.64
CA SER A 1046 14.59 -35.34 17.65
C SER A 1046 13.63 -35.51 18.83
N ILE A 1047 13.01 -34.41 19.28
CA ILE A 1047 11.97 -34.44 20.33
C ILE A 1047 10.75 -35.20 19.83
N ARG A 1048 10.25 -34.88 18.64
CA ARG A 1048 9.10 -35.55 18.02
C ARG A 1048 9.32 -37.05 17.90
N ALA A 1049 10.46 -37.47 17.34
CA ALA A 1049 10.81 -38.88 17.22
C ALA A 1049 10.85 -39.59 18.59
N LYS A 1050 11.39 -38.92 19.61
CA LYS A 1050 11.47 -39.48 20.97
C LYS A 1050 10.09 -39.60 21.62
N ILE A 1051 9.22 -38.59 21.46
CA ILE A 1051 7.83 -38.63 21.95
C ILE A 1051 7.09 -39.79 21.27
N SER A 1052 7.13 -39.89 19.95
CA SER A 1052 6.49 -40.98 19.20
C SER A 1052 6.94 -42.37 19.66
N GLN A 1053 8.22 -42.53 20.00
CA GLN A 1053 8.77 -43.79 20.51
C GLN A 1053 8.19 -44.18 21.89
N VAL A 1054 7.95 -43.20 22.78
CA VAL A 1054 7.55 -43.45 24.18
C VAL A 1054 6.11 -43.07 24.51
N ARG A 1055 5.33 -42.59 23.51
CA ARG A 1055 3.96 -42.09 23.66
C ARG A 1055 3.04 -43.13 24.29
N LYS A 1056 2.99 -44.34 23.72
CA LYS A 1056 2.11 -45.42 24.19
C LYS A 1056 2.53 -46.04 25.53
N THR A 1057 3.76 -45.83 25.98
CA THR A 1057 4.31 -46.50 27.17
C THR A 1057 4.39 -45.60 28.39
N SER A 1058 5.03 -44.43 28.27
CA SER A 1058 5.32 -43.56 29.42
C SER A 1058 4.70 -42.18 29.35
N LEU A 1059 4.01 -41.85 28.25
CA LEU A 1059 3.41 -40.54 27.98
C LEU A 1059 1.96 -40.66 27.46
N ALA A 1060 1.24 -41.73 27.80
CA ALA A 1060 -0.13 -41.94 27.34
C ALA A 1060 -1.10 -40.85 27.85
N HIS A 1061 -0.83 -40.29 29.03
CA HIS A 1061 -1.57 -39.16 29.59
C HIS A 1061 -1.49 -37.88 28.75
N LEU A 1062 -0.58 -37.79 27.77
CA LEU A 1062 -0.53 -36.64 26.87
C LEU A 1062 -1.76 -36.57 25.95
N ASP A 1063 -2.52 -37.66 25.77
CA ASP A 1063 -3.76 -37.63 25.00
C ASP A 1063 -4.89 -36.85 25.72
N GLU A 1064 -4.70 -36.52 26.99
CA GLU A 1064 -5.55 -35.61 27.77
C GLU A 1064 -5.20 -34.12 27.55
N PHE A 1065 -4.12 -33.82 26.83
CA PHE A 1065 -3.75 -32.47 26.41
C PHE A 1065 -4.23 -32.20 24.98
N ALA A 1066 -4.58 -30.94 24.70
CA ALA A 1066 -4.86 -30.47 23.35
C ALA A 1066 -3.58 -29.88 22.72
N ALA A 1067 -3.35 -30.19 21.45
CA ALA A 1067 -2.41 -29.42 20.64
C ALA A 1067 -3.04 -28.06 20.31
N VAL A 1068 -2.22 -27.05 20.01
CA VAL A 1068 -2.74 -25.68 19.79
C VAL A 1068 -3.43 -25.52 18.44
N ARG A 1069 -3.15 -26.40 17.48
CA ARG A 1069 -3.84 -26.43 16.18
C ARG A 1069 -4.47 -27.80 15.95
N ASP A 1070 -5.66 -27.83 15.36
CA ASP A 1070 -6.31 -29.07 14.99
C ASP A 1070 -5.42 -29.89 14.04
N HIS A 1071 -5.30 -31.18 14.32
CA HIS A 1071 -4.43 -32.12 13.61
C HIS A 1071 -2.91 -31.86 13.67
N SER A 1072 -2.44 -30.96 14.55
CA SER A 1072 -1.00 -30.69 14.75
C SER A 1072 -0.36 -31.50 15.90
N ASP A 1073 0.97 -31.67 15.83
CA ASP A 1073 1.79 -32.24 16.91
C ASP A 1073 2.14 -31.18 17.98
N PHE A 1074 2.47 -31.60 19.21
CA PHE A 1074 2.84 -30.69 20.31
C PHE A 1074 4.17 -29.97 20.07
N VAL A 1075 4.98 -30.40 19.10
CA VAL A 1075 6.35 -29.94 18.89
C VAL A 1075 6.46 -29.05 17.64
N GLY A 1076 7.01 -27.85 17.79
CA GLY A 1076 7.19 -26.89 16.69
C GLY A 1076 8.45 -26.03 16.82
N THR A 1077 8.77 -25.28 15.75
CA THR A 1077 9.78 -24.23 15.81
C THR A 1077 9.17 -22.94 16.35
N VAL A 1078 10.01 -21.97 16.70
CA VAL A 1078 9.57 -20.64 17.15
C VAL A 1078 8.73 -19.95 16.08
N ASP A 1079 9.19 -19.98 14.83
CA ASP A 1079 8.51 -19.34 13.69
C ASP A 1079 7.15 -19.99 13.39
N SER A 1080 7.04 -21.33 13.47
CA SER A 1080 5.79 -22.05 13.19
C SER A 1080 4.74 -21.91 14.28
N PHE A 1081 5.11 -21.40 15.46
CA PHE A 1081 4.24 -21.25 16.62
C PHE A 1081 3.89 -19.78 16.91
N GLN A 1082 4.24 -18.86 16.01
CA GLN A 1082 3.88 -17.46 16.15
C GLN A 1082 2.35 -17.28 16.08
N GLY A 1083 1.83 -16.29 16.82
CA GLY A 1083 0.39 -16.06 16.97
C GLY A 1083 -0.31 -17.02 17.95
N SER A 1084 0.20 -18.24 18.07
CA SER A 1084 -0.30 -19.26 19.00
C SER A 1084 0.15 -19.04 20.45
N GLU A 1085 -0.57 -19.65 21.39
CA GLU A 1085 -0.35 -19.64 22.84
C GLU A 1085 -0.74 -20.99 23.44
N ALA A 1086 -0.11 -21.39 24.54
CA ALA A 1086 -0.44 -22.64 25.24
C ALA A 1086 -0.44 -22.45 26.76
N ASP A 1087 -1.19 -23.28 27.48
CA ASP A 1087 -1.21 -23.28 28.94
C ASP A 1087 0.17 -23.61 29.51
N ILE A 1088 0.85 -24.57 28.86
CA ILE A 1088 2.21 -25.00 29.19
C ILE A 1088 3.11 -24.91 27.94
N VAL A 1089 4.27 -24.28 28.06
CA VAL A 1089 5.30 -24.27 27.02
C VAL A 1089 6.62 -24.80 27.55
N LEU A 1090 7.15 -25.84 26.90
CA LEU A 1090 8.49 -26.37 27.17
C LEU A 1090 9.43 -25.87 26.09
N ILE A 1091 10.58 -25.33 26.49
CA ILE A 1091 11.56 -24.68 25.60
C ILE A 1091 12.89 -25.41 25.72
N SER A 1092 13.47 -25.83 24.59
CA SER A 1092 14.84 -26.34 24.52
C SER A 1092 15.73 -25.33 23.79
N LEU A 1093 16.71 -24.76 24.50
CA LEU A 1093 17.63 -23.76 23.91
C LEU A 1093 18.81 -24.39 23.15
N VAL A 1094 19.08 -25.68 23.37
CA VAL A 1094 20.07 -26.52 22.67
C VAL A 1094 21.53 -26.16 22.92
N ARG A 1095 21.89 -24.88 22.80
CA ARG A 1095 23.29 -24.43 22.75
C ARG A 1095 23.96 -24.52 24.12
N ASN A 1096 25.05 -25.27 24.16
CA ASN A 1096 25.96 -25.39 25.31
C ASN A 1096 27.35 -25.83 24.80
N ASN A 1097 28.22 -24.86 24.55
CA ASN A 1097 29.52 -25.07 23.92
C ASN A 1097 30.63 -24.22 24.56
N PRO A 1098 31.92 -24.49 24.27
CA PRO A 1098 33.02 -23.76 24.90
C PRO A 1098 33.33 -22.40 24.26
N ARG A 1099 32.60 -21.97 23.22
CA ARG A 1099 32.82 -20.67 22.56
C ARG A 1099 32.19 -19.55 23.39
N ALA A 1100 32.64 -18.31 23.19
CA ALA A 1100 32.10 -17.10 23.79
C ALA A 1100 31.70 -16.07 22.71
N GLY A 1101 30.88 -15.08 23.08
CA GLY A 1101 30.39 -14.05 22.16
C GLY A 1101 29.30 -14.53 21.20
N ARG A 1102 28.97 -13.71 20.19
CA ARG A 1102 27.87 -13.95 19.22
C ARG A 1102 27.96 -15.32 18.53
N SER A 1103 29.17 -15.72 18.13
CA SER A 1103 29.39 -17.01 17.44
C SER A 1103 29.03 -18.24 18.28
N ALA A 1104 28.95 -18.10 19.61
CA ALA A 1104 28.51 -19.15 20.52
C ALA A 1104 26.99 -19.37 20.53
N LEU A 1105 26.21 -18.30 20.30
CA LEU A 1105 24.76 -18.25 20.53
C LEU A 1105 23.92 -18.74 19.33
N GLY A 1106 24.40 -18.51 18.10
CA GLY A 1106 23.59 -18.78 16.89
C GLY A 1106 22.22 -18.09 16.96
N PHE A 1107 21.13 -18.82 16.73
CA PHE A 1107 19.75 -18.31 16.79
C PHE A 1107 19.36 -17.59 18.09
N LEU A 1108 20.04 -17.88 19.22
CA LEU A 1108 19.73 -17.25 20.50
C LEU A 1108 20.15 -15.77 20.57
N GLN A 1109 20.90 -15.27 19.59
CA GLN A 1109 21.32 -13.86 19.53
C GLN A 1109 20.21 -12.92 19.03
N ASP A 1110 19.14 -13.45 18.42
CA ASP A 1110 18.04 -12.62 17.88
C ASP A 1110 17.02 -12.31 19.00
N PRO A 1111 16.92 -11.05 19.46
CA PRO A 1111 16.00 -10.68 20.53
C PRO A 1111 14.54 -10.89 20.14
N ARG A 1112 14.18 -10.72 18.86
CA ARG A 1112 12.80 -10.84 18.37
C ARG A 1112 12.30 -12.28 18.46
N ARG A 1113 13.15 -13.24 18.06
CA ARG A 1113 12.89 -14.68 18.19
C ARG A 1113 12.80 -15.10 19.65
N MET A 1114 13.68 -14.59 20.51
CA MET A 1114 13.66 -14.87 21.94
C MET A 1114 12.40 -14.30 22.61
N ASN A 1115 11.96 -13.11 22.23
CA ASN A 1115 10.71 -12.52 22.67
C ASN A 1115 9.51 -13.40 22.30
N VAL A 1116 9.43 -13.84 21.03
CA VAL A 1116 8.40 -14.78 20.59
C VAL A 1116 8.46 -16.08 21.37
N LEU A 1117 9.65 -16.66 21.60
CA LEU A 1117 9.81 -17.93 22.30
C LEU A 1117 9.36 -17.88 23.76
N LEU A 1118 9.71 -16.81 24.48
CA LEU A 1118 9.44 -16.66 25.92
C LEU A 1118 8.01 -16.19 26.24
N SER A 1119 7.24 -15.72 25.25
CA SER A 1119 5.92 -15.10 25.45
C SER A 1119 4.72 -15.99 25.08
N ARG A 1120 4.93 -17.30 24.90
CA ARG A 1120 3.89 -18.25 24.45
C ARG A 1120 3.10 -18.93 25.57
N ALA A 1121 3.65 -18.98 26.79
CA ALA A 1121 3.05 -19.67 27.91
C ALA A 1121 2.03 -18.79 28.64
N LYS A 1122 0.85 -19.35 28.95
CA LYS A 1122 -0.15 -18.70 29.81
C LYS A 1122 0.14 -18.90 31.28
N TYR A 1123 0.41 -20.14 31.71
CA TYR A 1123 0.55 -20.50 33.12
C TYR A 1123 1.97 -20.97 33.46
N GLN A 1124 2.56 -21.88 32.70
CA GLN A 1124 3.89 -22.42 33.01
C GLN A 1124 4.83 -22.45 31.80
N MET A 1125 6.03 -21.92 31.99
CA MET A 1125 7.14 -21.95 31.05
C MET A 1125 8.29 -22.77 31.64
N VAL A 1126 8.67 -23.85 30.95
CA VAL A 1126 9.82 -24.69 31.33
C VAL A 1126 10.96 -24.48 30.34
N ILE A 1127 12.09 -23.93 30.80
CA ILE A 1127 13.27 -23.69 29.97
C ILE A 1127 14.33 -24.75 30.27
N VAL A 1128 14.70 -25.52 29.27
CA VAL A 1128 15.81 -26.48 29.31
C VAL A 1128 17.01 -25.83 28.62
N CYS A 1129 18.03 -25.48 29.40
CA CYS A 1129 19.21 -24.75 28.92
C CYS A 1129 20.42 -24.91 29.85
N SER A 1130 21.52 -24.21 29.54
CA SER A 1130 22.59 -23.94 30.51
C SER A 1130 22.69 -22.44 30.77
N ARG A 1131 22.35 -21.99 31.98
CA ARG A 1131 22.41 -20.56 32.35
C ARG A 1131 23.84 -20.05 32.36
N GLN A 1132 24.77 -20.87 32.85
CA GLN A 1132 26.18 -20.48 32.88
C GLN A 1132 26.76 -20.31 31.48
N PHE A 1133 26.38 -21.17 30.52
CA PHE A 1133 26.78 -20.98 29.12
C PHE A 1133 26.32 -19.61 28.60
N LEU A 1134 25.04 -19.26 28.82
CA LEU A 1134 24.49 -17.98 28.39
C LEU A 1134 25.23 -16.80 29.05
N ALA A 1135 25.49 -16.88 30.36
CA ALA A 1135 26.24 -15.87 31.10
C ALA A 1135 27.68 -15.69 30.59
N GLU A 1136 28.36 -16.79 30.22
CA GLU A 1136 29.70 -16.73 29.63
C GLU A 1136 29.68 -16.19 28.19
N ALA A 1137 28.65 -16.53 27.41
CA ALA A 1137 28.50 -16.05 26.04
C ALA A 1137 28.33 -14.52 25.97
N VAL A 1138 27.73 -13.90 27.00
CA VAL A 1138 27.53 -12.44 27.09
C VAL A 1138 28.45 -11.75 28.10
N ARG A 1139 29.51 -12.43 28.55
CA ARG A 1139 30.47 -11.86 29.49
C ARG A 1139 31.12 -10.60 28.91
N GLY A 1140 31.05 -9.49 29.65
CA GLY A 1140 31.59 -8.19 29.24
C GLY A 1140 30.58 -7.29 28.50
N VAL A 1141 29.36 -7.76 28.25
CA VAL A 1141 28.25 -6.93 27.75
C VAL A 1141 27.69 -6.10 28.91
N ASN A 1142 27.58 -4.78 28.72
CA ASN A 1142 26.95 -3.91 29.71
C ASN A 1142 25.41 -4.04 29.62
N PRO A 1143 24.70 -4.52 30.66
CA PRO A 1143 23.24 -4.65 30.61
C PRO A 1143 22.50 -3.31 30.54
N ARG A 1144 23.15 -2.20 30.91
CA ARG A 1144 22.57 -0.84 30.83
C ARG A 1144 22.78 -0.17 29.48
N ASP A 1145 23.59 -0.76 28.60
CA ASP A 1145 23.79 -0.24 27.25
C ASP A 1145 22.75 -0.89 26.32
N GLU A 1146 21.60 -0.26 26.20
CA GLU A 1146 20.50 -0.71 25.32
C GLU A 1146 20.91 -0.79 23.85
N LYS A 1147 22.00 -0.12 23.44
CA LYS A 1147 22.53 -0.18 22.07
C LYS A 1147 23.37 -1.44 21.81
N HIS A 1148 23.69 -2.24 22.83
CA HIS A 1148 24.46 -3.46 22.65
C HIS A 1148 23.53 -4.66 22.38
N ASP A 1149 23.61 -5.24 21.18
CA ASP A 1149 22.68 -6.28 20.65
C ASP A 1149 22.46 -7.55 21.53
N LEU A 1150 23.20 -7.75 22.63
CA LEU A 1150 23.08 -8.91 23.52
C LEU A 1150 22.69 -8.56 24.95
N SER A 1151 22.43 -7.27 25.25
CA SER A 1151 22.06 -6.79 26.59
C SER A 1151 20.81 -7.51 27.11
N PHE A 1152 19.84 -7.79 26.23
CA PHE A 1152 18.59 -8.49 26.57
C PHE A 1152 18.81 -9.87 27.23
N ILE A 1153 19.85 -10.64 26.84
CA ILE A 1153 20.15 -11.94 27.47
C ILE A 1153 20.62 -11.74 28.90
N THR A 1154 21.44 -10.71 29.14
CA THR A 1154 21.89 -10.35 30.49
C THR A 1154 20.71 -9.92 31.36
N THR A 1155 19.80 -9.12 30.80
CA THR A 1155 18.56 -8.71 31.48
C THR A 1155 17.68 -9.90 31.82
N ILE A 1156 17.50 -10.87 30.90
CA ILE A 1156 16.77 -12.12 31.16
C ILE A 1156 17.40 -12.87 32.34
N LEU A 1157 18.72 -13.08 32.33
CA LEU A 1157 19.41 -13.82 33.40
C LEU A 1157 19.32 -13.13 34.75
N ASN A 1158 19.47 -11.79 34.79
CA ASN A 1158 19.33 -11.01 36.03
C ASN A 1158 17.90 -11.08 36.57
N THR A 1159 16.89 -10.88 35.71
CA THR A 1159 15.48 -10.94 36.10
C THR A 1159 15.12 -12.33 36.64
N ILE A 1160 15.64 -13.40 36.02
CA ILE A 1160 15.48 -14.77 36.51
C ILE A 1160 16.07 -14.94 37.92
N GLU A 1161 17.23 -14.34 38.21
CA GLU A 1161 17.84 -14.42 39.53
C GLU A 1161 17.06 -13.63 40.59
N ASP A 1162 16.56 -12.45 40.23
CA ASP A 1162 15.74 -11.63 41.13
C ASP A 1162 14.44 -12.37 41.51
N LEU A 1163 13.74 -12.94 40.52
CA LEU A 1163 12.49 -13.67 40.70
C LEU A 1163 12.64 -15.01 41.46
N LYS A 1164 13.85 -15.57 41.64
CA LYS A 1164 14.04 -16.77 42.46
C LYS A 1164 13.79 -16.51 43.94
N SER A 1165 13.99 -15.27 44.38
CA SER A 1165 13.76 -14.87 45.77
C SER A 1165 12.29 -14.56 46.06
N GLU A 1166 11.50 -14.27 45.02
CA GLU A 1166 10.09 -13.97 45.12
C GLU A 1166 9.24 -15.24 45.27
N LYS A 1167 8.23 -15.16 46.14
CA LYS A 1167 7.26 -16.23 46.38
C LYS A 1167 5.85 -15.70 46.25
N SER A 1168 4.97 -16.49 45.66
CA SER A 1168 3.54 -16.24 45.67
C SER A 1168 2.99 -16.32 47.10
N LYS A 1169 1.76 -15.80 47.31
CA LYS A 1169 1.05 -15.90 48.59
C LYS A 1169 0.89 -17.34 49.09
N ASN A 1170 0.91 -18.32 48.19
CA ASN A 1170 0.82 -19.75 48.50
C ASN A 1170 2.21 -20.39 48.79
N GLY A 1171 3.28 -19.59 48.89
CA GLY A 1171 4.63 -20.04 49.22
C GLY A 1171 5.41 -20.66 48.05
N VAL A 1172 4.83 -20.70 46.85
CA VAL A 1172 5.48 -21.23 45.64
C VAL A 1172 6.42 -20.16 45.06
N PRO A 1173 7.70 -20.46 44.78
CA PRO A 1173 8.61 -19.49 44.20
C PRO A 1173 8.22 -19.13 42.76
N SER A 1174 8.42 -17.88 42.35
CA SER A 1174 8.11 -17.40 40.99
C SER A 1174 8.96 -18.10 39.93
N VAL A 1175 10.24 -18.38 40.27
CA VAL A 1175 11.16 -19.16 39.45
C VAL A 1175 11.77 -20.30 40.27
N SER A 1176 11.74 -21.52 39.72
CA SER A 1176 12.48 -22.66 40.27
C SER A 1176 13.61 -23.08 39.32
N VAL A 1177 14.80 -23.32 39.87
CA VAL A 1177 15.95 -23.86 39.12
C VAL A 1177 16.28 -25.25 39.63
N ILE A 1178 16.25 -26.25 38.75
CA ILE A 1178 16.52 -27.65 39.08
C ILE A 1178 17.58 -28.24 38.15
N ALA A 1179 18.38 -29.17 38.67
CA ALA A 1179 19.28 -29.95 37.83
C ALA A 1179 18.53 -31.07 37.10
N PRO A 1180 18.91 -31.46 35.87
CA PRO A 1180 18.27 -32.56 35.12
C PRO A 1180 18.22 -33.89 35.88
N THR A 1181 19.19 -34.14 36.77
CA THR A 1181 19.25 -35.35 37.60
C THR A 1181 18.13 -35.44 38.63
N VAL A 1182 17.52 -34.31 39.03
CA VAL A 1182 16.40 -34.28 39.98
C VAL A 1182 15.18 -34.97 39.38
N LEU A 1183 14.87 -34.70 38.11
CA LEU A 1183 13.74 -35.30 37.39
C LEU A 1183 13.86 -36.83 37.22
N LYS A 1184 15.07 -37.38 37.33
CA LYS A 1184 15.33 -38.82 37.23
C LYS A 1184 15.18 -39.57 38.55
N LYS A 1185 15.21 -38.87 39.69
CA LYS A 1185 15.12 -39.47 41.03
C LYS A 1185 13.70 -39.97 41.39
N GLY A 1186 12.69 -39.68 40.56
CA GLY A 1186 11.32 -40.16 40.71
C GLY A 1186 10.92 -41.29 39.76
N ARG A 1187 11.88 -41.95 39.09
CA ARG A 1187 11.62 -43.11 38.21
C ARG A 1187 11.34 -44.39 38.99
#